data_AF-A0A1E3Q2B2-F1
#
_entry.id   AF-A0A1E3Q2B2-F1
#
_cell.length_a   1.000
_cell.length_b   1.000
_cell.length_c   1.000
_cell.angle_alpha   90.00
_cell.angle_beta   90.00
_cell.angle_gamma   90.00
#
_symmetry.space_group_name_H-M   'P 1'
#
loop_
_entity.id
_entity.type
_entity.pdbx_description
1 polymer ?
#
loop_
_entity_poly.entity_id
_entity_poly.type
_entity_poly.pdbx_seq_one_letter_code
_entity_poly.pdbx_strand_id
1 'polypeptide(L)'
;MTLEICFLPGPEQTVFAPLKTFALFAIANRSDAQIGVTLSDGSTATFSLIEVSSIGGGYHTFTTSVEIRGKPLTLRYSYLSDGEKINVDGHATILPKLSQATEEEFTTVIELEEQQDCVSVKIPWLKVDNWQGWVWLRHKATWIEPRWMALNDLPGLTSAHFLLLQPVSPTIDPASTFCVFPCSSAKATVSLSAARDGEEPGVYARVRRVKADGAAEVYVVGKMSTNADVFDSVDGAIDIAKKCLGTTDMPYVFPPSVDRGTVWPFNQLGFCTWESIGENIRPTRVKLEKLMQSLKSAQIPIGSFIIDDGWQDIRSDINGTTKMRGLWSLDVWDGMDASFKETVAIVKEGLPTVENVGVWMTLQGYWNSIASQSPLIAKYNMRPFRLSRDCVPGIACNGFDEMQTLVQPDEKSHTWWLPPKELAYQFWRDYFTICADAGITFAKVDNQSFSSFLAGVEGAEEAFVLWDSMNKAADDVFGQGRVIHCMAHYERTFNGDIGMGMATNGMKVVFRNSDDFGLPRPKNVHRDHIRYNLMNCIITSRMSLIPDADMFMSGAQWPEYHAVLRAFFPGPVLLSDEAEEHDLAVIHNLIGRTTAGHYELVKAHNPALPIRSRIWEQSIGSGIGPSIKASSYFPPAKSSALVMWSSRDHAVHSSTDIILSSDVVDVLGQYVLQNTRYVLWFAKMEEAVFFGGTADPRSVFPLAEVTLSPQMHEVITVAPLHKLGYIEIACLGLLKKYAGLAAIADTELIGTTLKTSILFEGELGFVVTDASRIKVYVNDESVTFSTVELKESAVLLKVELSIPDSSGFPKLDHWQVNLLLAE
;
A
#
# COMPACT_ATOMS: atom_id res chain seq x y z
N MET A 1 32.27 -13.72 -18.15
CA MET A 1 30.86 -13.56 -17.75
C MET A 1 30.06 -13.25 -18.98
N THR A 2 28.85 -13.80 -19.11
CA THR A 2 27.91 -13.41 -20.16
C THR A 2 27.59 -11.92 -19.99
N LEU A 3 27.57 -11.16 -21.09
CA LEU A 3 27.26 -9.74 -21.07
C LEU A 3 25.78 -9.54 -20.70
N GLU A 4 25.53 -8.80 -19.64
CA GLU A 4 24.19 -8.42 -19.20
C GLU A 4 24.01 -6.93 -19.44
N ILE A 5 22.91 -6.54 -20.09
CA ILE A 5 22.60 -5.12 -20.39
C ILE A 5 21.14 -4.82 -20.09
N CYS A 6 20.90 -3.70 -19.42
CA CYS A 6 19.59 -3.08 -19.26
C CYS A 6 19.57 -1.71 -19.95
N PHE A 7 18.42 -1.32 -20.52
CA PHE A 7 18.25 -0.05 -21.22
C PHE A 7 17.19 0.81 -20.52
N LEU A 8 17.37 2.13 -20.55
CA LEU A 8 16.42 3.11 -20.08
C LEU A 8 16.23 4.20 -21.15
N PRO A 9 15.06 4.25 -21.83
CA PRO A 9 13.91 3.34 -21.70
C PRO A 9 14.22 1.92 -22.19
N GLY A 10 13.62 0.93 -21.53
CA GLY A 10 13.73 -0.48 -21.90
C GLY A 10 12.94 -0.82 -23.17
N PRO A 11 13.21 -1.98 -23.81
CA PRO A 11 12.35 -2.52 -24.86
C PRO A 11 10.88 -2.59 -24.40
N GLU A 12 9.96 -2.38 -25.34
CA GLU A 12 8.50 -2.32 -25.14
C GLU A 12 8.01 -1.19 -24.24
N GLN A 13 8.90 -0.31 -23.76
CA GLN A 13 8.50 0.90 -23.06
C GLN A 13 8.17 2.02 -24.04
N THR A 14 7.16 2.79 -23.68
CA THR A 14 6.84 4.07 -24.32
C THR A 14 7.17 5.19 -23.33
N VAL A 15 8.02 6.14 -23.73
CA VAL A 15 8.43 7.26 -22.88
C VAL A 15 8.29 8.60 -23.58
N PHE A 16 8.08 9.65 -22.80
CA PHE A 16 7.90 11.01 -23.31
C PHE A 16 9.20 11.79 -23.24
N ALA A 17 9.49 12.55 -24.30
CA ALA A 17 10.70 13.35 -24.39
C ALA A 17 10.39 14.80 -24.80
N PRO A 18 11.11 15.81 -24.28
CA PRO A 18 10.98 17.18 -24.75
C PRO A 18 11.39 17.31 -26.23
N LEU A 19 10.84 18.32 -26.93
CA LEU A 19 11.12 18.65 -28.34
C LEU A 19 12.55 19.21 -28.58
N LYS A 20 13.58 18.51 -28.12
CA LYS A 20 15.00 18.84 -28.34
C LYS A 20 15.85 17.57 -28.40
N THR A 21 16.50 17.25 -27.29
CA THR A 21 17.43 16.15 -27.14
C THR A 21 16.95 15.31 -25.96
N PHE A 22 16.98 13.99 -26.12
CA PHE A 22 16.60 13.05 -25.08
C PHE A 22 17.78 12.13 -24.76
N ALA A 23 18.14 12.06 -23.48
CA ALA A 23 19.19 11.18 -23.01
C ALA A 23 18.66 9.74 -22.90
N LEU A 24 19.42 8.80 -23.44
CA LEU A 24 19.21 7.38 -23.26
C LEU A 24 20.30 6.86 -22.33
N PHE A 25 19.96 5.86 -21.53
CA PHE A 25 20.92 5.21 -20.66
C PHE A 25 20.92 3.71 -20.87
N ALA A 26 22.06 3.09 -20.60
CA ALA A 26 22.21 1.66 -20.52
C ALA A 26 23.10 1.30 -19.33
N ILE A 27 22.82 0.17 -18.69
CA ILE A 27 23.61 -0.39 -17.60
C ILE A 27 24.17 -1.72 -18.08
N ALA A 28 25.47 -1.97 -17.92
CA ALA A 28 26.09 -3.22 -18.31
C ALA A 28 27.06 -3.76 -17.23
N ASN A 29 27.19 -5.08 -17.11
CA ASN A 29 28.13 -5.72 -16.19
C ASN A 29 29.60 -5.66 -16.66
N ARG A 30 29.88 -4.92 -17.74
CA ARG A 30 31.19 -4.77 -18.38
C ARG A 30 31.42 -3.34 -18.84
N SER A 31 32.53 -2.74 -18.43
CA SER A 31 32.91 -1.36 -18.81
C SER A 31 33.30 -1.24 -20.29
N ASP A 32 33.67 -2.35 -20.93
CA ASP A 32 34.05 -2.42 -22.35
C ASP A 32 32.88 -2.79 -23.28
N ALA A 33 31.64 -2.79 -22.77
CA ALA A 33 30.45 -3.08 -23.55
C ALA A 33 30.29 -2.05 -24.69
N GLN A 34 30.11 -2.55 -25.91
CA GLN A 34 29.83 -1.73 -27.09
C GLN A 34 28.34 -1.79 -27.38
N ILE A 35 27.66 -0.67 -27.17
CA ILE A 35 26.19 -0.56 -27.18
C ILE A 35 25.78 0.50 -28.20
N GLY A 36 24.76 0.20 -29.00
CA GLY A 36 24.22 1.11 -30.00
C GLY A 36 22.70 1.10 -30.06
N VAL A 37 22.15 2.16 -30.63
CA VAL A 37 20.72 2.32 -30.90
C VAL A 37 20.50 2.75 -32.35
N THR A 38 19.49 2.19 -32.99
CA THR A 38 19.00 2.58 -34.32
C THR A 38 17.59 3.15 -34.18
N LEU A 39 17.35 4.30 -34.80
CA LEU A 39 16.07 4.99 -34.77
C LEU A 39 15.23 4.67 -36.02
N SER A 40 13.92 4.86 -35.94
CA SER A 40 12.98 4.66 -37.06
C SER A 40 13.24 5.55 -38.28
N ASP A 41 13.93 6.68 -38.11
CA ASP A 41 14.33 7.56 -39.22
C ASP A 41 15.65 7.13 -39.91
N GLY A 42 16.23 6.02 -39.46
CA GLY A 42 17.49 5.46 -39.97
C GLY A 42 18.75 6.02 -39.31
N SER A 43 18.63 6.99 -38.40
CA SER A 43 19.77 7.48 -37.63
C SER A 43 20.26 6.44 -36.61
N THR A 44 21.54 6.48 -36.29
CA THR A 44 22.17 5.59 -35.30
C THR A 44 23.00 6.39 -34.31
N ALA A 45 23.07 5.89 -33.08
CA ALA A 45 23.91 6.45 -32.03
C ALA A 45 24.61 5.34 -31.24
N THR A 46 25.81 5.62 -30.77
CA THR A 46 26.59 4.73 -29.90
C THR A 46 26.58 5.29 -28.49
N PHE A 47 26.49 4.41 -27.50
CA PHE A 47 26.56 4.80 -26.10
C PHE A 47 28.03 4.96 -25.67
N SER A 48 28.27 5.95 -24.81
CA SER A 48 29.57 6.20 -24.19
C SER A 48 29.50 5.91 -22.71
N LEU A 49 30.54 5.28 -22.17
CA LEU A 49 30.70 5.05 -20.73
C LEU A 49 30.75 6.41 -20.00
N ILE A 50 30.00 6.53 -18.91
CA ILE A 50 30.03 7.70 -18.03
C ILE A 50 30.33 7.28 -16.60
N GLU A 51 30.91 8.19 -15.84
CA GLU A 51 31.12 8.01 -14.42
C GLU A 51 29.90 8.52 -13.64
N VAL A 52 29.32 7.65 -12.85
CA VAL A 52 28.17 7.93 -11.97
C VAL A 52 28.47 7.21 -10.65
N SER A 53 27.99 7.75 -9.52
CA SER A 53 28.07 7.06 -8.23
C SER A 53 27.46 5.66 -8.35
N SER A 54 28.22 4.61 -8.00
CA SER A 54 27.74 3.23 -8.06
C SER A 54 27.44 2.73 -6.65
N ILE A 55 26.19 2.33 -6.42
CA ILE A 55 25.64 1.87 -5.15
C ILE A 55 25.35 0.37 -5.27
N GLY A 56 25.95 -0.44 -4.41
CA GLY A 56 25.93 -1.91 -4.50
C GLY A 56 26.95 -2.50 -5.48
N GLY A 57 27.38 -1.73 -6.49
CA GLY A 57 28.49 -2.07 -7.39
C GLY A 57 28.17 -3.11 -8.47
N GLY A 58 29.18 -3.41 -9.29
CA GLY A 58 29.15 -4.53 -10.25
C GLY A 58 28.66 -4.20 -11.66
N TYR A 59 28.21 -2.98 -11.91
CA TYR A 59 27.73 -2.53 -13.21
C TYR A 59 28.35 -1.19 -13.62
N HIS A 60 28.11 -0.82 -14.87
CA HIS A 60 28.65 0.36 -15.52
C HIS A 60 27.56 1.07 -16.31
N THR A 61 27.48 2.39 -16.15
CA THR A 61 26.47 3.22 -16.80
C THR A 61 27.01 3.84 -18.09
N PHE A 62 26.20 3.75 -19.13
CA PHE A 62 26.47 4.33 -20.45
C PHE A 62 25.35 5.30 -20.81
N THR A 63 25.68 6.34 -21.57
CA THR A 63 24.68 7.28 -22.09
C THR A 63 24.87 7.58 -23.57
N THR A 64 23.78 7.92 -24.23
CA THR A 64 23.79 8.59 -25.52
C THR A 64 22.65 9.60 -25.58
N SER A 65 22.58 10.38 -26.63
CA SER A 65 21.52 11.38 -26.80
C SER A 65 20.98 11.34 -28.22
N VAL A 66 19.66 11.47 -28.34
CA VAL A 66 18.95 11.45 -29.61
C VAL A 66 18.15 12.73 -29.81
N GLU A 67 18.04 13.21 -31.04
CA GLU A 67 17.23 14.38 -31.37
C GLU A 67 15.76 14.01 -31.57
N ILE A 68 14.85 14.80 -30.99
CA ILE A 68 13.41 14.60 -31.06
C ILE A 68 12.79 15.70 -31.93
N ARG A 69 12.31 15.32 -33.13
CA ARG A 69 11.83 16.26 -34.16
C ARG A 69 10.30 16.24 -34.33
N GLY A 70 9.56 16.21 -33.22
CA GLY A 70 8.10 16.33 -33.21
C GLY A 70 7.32 15.14 -33.81
N LYS A 71 7.98 14.04 -34.17
CA LYS A 71 7.36 12.76 -34.53
C LYS A 71 7.75 11.66 -33.53
N PRO A 72 6.90 10.65 -33.33
CA PRO A 72 7.28 9.42 -32.63
C PRO A 72 8.56 8.81 -33.21
N LEU A 73 9.43 8.30 -32.35
CA LEU A 73 10.66 7.61 -32.73
C LEU A 73 10.68 6.22 -32.11
N THR A 74 10.93 5.21 -32.93
CA THR A 74 11.17 3.84 -32.45
C THR A 74 12.67 3.64 -32.25
N LEU A 75 13.07 3.13 -31.08
CA LEU A 75 14.44 2.81 -30.71
C LEU A 75 14.66 1.30 -30.75
N ARG A 76 15.64 0.85 -31.52
CA ARG A 76 16.09 -0.54 -31.55
C ARG A 76 17.51 -0.63 -31.03
N TYR A 77 17.69 -1.32 -29.91
CA TYR A 77 18.99 -1.45 -29.27
C TYR A 77 19.80 -2.62 -29.86
N SER A 78 21.12 -2.51 -29.76
CA SER A 78 22.05 -3.57 -30.16
C SER A 78 23.32 -3.48 -29.32
N TYR A 79 24.02 -4.60 -29.19
CA TYR A 79 25.31 -4.66 -28.51
C TYR A 79 26.24 -5.69 -29.17
N LEU A 80 27.54 -5.61 -28.89
CA LEU A 80 28.50 -6.63 -29.32
C LEU A 80 28.75 -7.65 -28.20
N SER A 81 28.62 -8.94 -28.53
CA SER A 81 29.05 -10.05 -27.68
C SER A 81 29.96 -10.96 -28.49
N ASP A 82 31.17 -11.23 -27.98
CA ASP A 82 32.15 -12.12 -28.62
C ASP A 82 32.45 -11.78 -30.10
N GLY A 83 32.39 -10.49 -30.44
CA GLY A 83 32.63 -9.98 -31.79
C GLY A 83 31.42 -10.00 -32.73
N GLU A 84 30.29 -10.56 -32.29
CA GLU A 84 29.03 -10.58 -33.05
C GLU A 84 28.07 -9.49 -32.58
N LYS A 85 27.37 -8.85 -33.54
CA LYS A 85 26.32 -7.87 -33.24
C LYS A 85 25.01 -8.58 -32.93
N ILE A 86 24.56 -8.42 -31.70
CA ILE A 86 23.27 -8.90 -31.21
C ILE A 86 22.30 -7.72 -31.25
N ASN A 87 21.15 -7.91 -31.92
CA ASN A 87 20.04 -6.97 -31.84
C ASN A 87 19.14 -7.38 -30.68
N VAL A 88 18.74 -6.42 -29.87
CA VAL A 88 17.82 -6.65 -28.75
C VAL A 88 16.42 -6.82 -29.31
N ASP A 89 15.71 -7.85 -28.88
CA ASP A 89 14.33 -8.07 -29.28
C ASP A 89 13.42 -6.95 -28.75
N GLY A 90 12.43 -6.58 -29.57
CA GLY A 90 11.51 -5.51 -29.25
C GLY A 90 12.04 -4.12 -29.60
N HIS A 91 11.36 -3.09 -29.08
CA HIS A 91 11.72 -1.69 -29.30
C HIS A 91 11.16 -0.77 -28.23
N ALA A 92 11.86 0.32 -27.91
CA ALA A 92 11.27 1.41 -27.13
C ALA A 92 10.63 2.44 -28.08
N THR A 93 9.63 3.17 -27.61
CA THR A 93 9.01 4.27 -28.36
C THR A 93 9.18 5.57 -27.60
N ILE A 94 9.82 6.57 -28.24
CA ILE A 94 9.84 7.93 -27.74
C ILE A 94 8.73 8.74 -28.39
N LEU A 95 7.92 9.36 -27.55
CA LEU A 95 6.87 10.25 -27.98
C LEU A 95 7.23 11.71 -27.63
N PRO A 96 7.25 12.63 -28.60
CA PRO A 96 7.54 14.03 -28.34
C PRO A 96 6.45 14.67 -27.49
N LYS A 97 6.81 15.23 -26.34
CA LYS A 97 5.89 16.00 -25.49
C LYS A 97 5.61 17.35 -26.14
N LEU A 98 4.37 17.55 -26.61
CA LEU A 98 3.90 18.85 -27.08
C LEU A 98 3.60 19.74 -25.86
N SER A 99 3.92 21.02 -25.93
CA SER A 99 3.97 21.92 -24.77
C SER A 99 2.60 22.42 -24.27
N GLN A 100 1.49 21.86 -24.73
CA GLN A 100 0.15 22.30 -24.34
C GLN A 100 -0.49 21.27 -23.41
N ALA A 101 -0.55 21.64 -22.13
CA ALA A 101 -1.37 20.96 -21.14
C ALA A 101 -2.85 21.11 -21.52
N THR A 102 -3.54 19.98 -21.64
CA THR A 102 -4.98 19.91 -21.87
C THR A 102 -5.57 18.97 -20.83
N GLU A 103 -6.71 19.37 -20.27
CA GLU A 103 -7.47 18.53 -19.36
C GLU A 103 -8.88 18.34 -19.92
N GLU A 104 -9.35 17.10 -19.88
CA GLU A 104 -10.70 16.74 -20.29
C GLU A 104 -11.37 15.94 -19.17
N GLU A 105 -12.64 16.25 -18.92
CA GLU A 105 -13.45 15.61 -17.89
C GLU A 105 -14.63 14.91 -18.53
N PHE A 106 -14.89 13.70 -18.07
CA PHE A 106 -15.93 12.81 -18.58
C PHE A 106 -16.85 12.42 -17.43
N THR A 107 -18.15 12.41 -17.69
CA THR A 107 -19.15 11.94 -16.73
C THR A 107 -20.30 11.30 -17.47
N THR A 108 -20.61 10.06 -17.10
CA THR A 108 -21.85 9.38 -17.48
C THR A 108 -22.67 9.17 -16.22
N VAL A 109 -23.87 9.74 -16.19
CA VAL A 109 -24.87 9.47 -15.15
C VAL A 109 -25.70 8.27 -15.59
N ILE A 110 -25.90 7.30 -14.70
CA ILE A 110 -26.70 6.11 -14.99
C ILE A 110 -27.79 6.00 -13.93
N GLU A 111 -29.04 6.13 -14.38
CA GLU A 111 -30.22 6.03 -13.54
C GLU A 111 -30.84 4.64 -13.65
N LEU A 112 -31.32 4.11 -12.52
CA LEU A 112 -32.17 2.93 -12.46
C LEU A 112 -33.57 3.38 -12.06
N GLU A 113 -34.53 3.12 -12.94
CA GLU A 113 -35.95 3.28 -12.65
C GLU A 113 -36.38 2.34 -11.52
N GLU A 114 -37.41 2.70 -10.76
CA GLU A 114 -37.83 2.01 -9.52
C GLU A 114 -38.01 0.49 -9.65
N GLN A 115 -38.46 0.01 -10.82
CA GLN A 115 -38.70 -1.42 -11.09
C GLN A 115 -37.50 -2.13 -11.76
N GLN A 116 -36.38 -1.44 -11.93
CA GLN A 116 -35.20 -1.95 -12.61
C GLN A 116 -34.13 -2.36 -11.58
N ASP A 117 -33.86 -3.66 -11.49
CA ASP A 117 -32.86 -4.22 -10.56
C ASP A 117 -31.41 -4.07 -11.07
N CYS A 118 -31.23 -4.06 -12.39
CA CYS A 118 -29.93 -3.90 -13.01
C CYS A 118 -30.02 -3.20 -14.38
N VAL A 119 -28.92 -2.55 -14.77
CA VAL A 119 -28.75 -1.97 -16.10
C VAL A 119 -27.32 -2.14 -16.57
N SER A 120 -27.16 -2.32 -17.88
CA SER A 120 -25.85 -2.33 -18.54
C SER A 120 -25.79 -1.19 -19.55
N VAL A 121 -24.83 -0.28 -19.38
CA VAL A 121 -24.71 0.93 -20.20
C VAL A 121 -23.31 1.01 -20.80
N LYS A 122 -23.23 1.08 -22.13
CA LYS A 122 -21.97 1.31 -22.84
C LYS A 122 -21.43 2.70 -22.52
N ILE A 123 -20.15 2.81 -22.20
CA ILE A 123 -19.47 4.10 -21.96
C ILE A 123 -19.00 4.67 -23.30
N PRO A 124 -19.68 5.70 -23.85
CA PRO A 124 -19.49 6.09 -25.25
C PRO A 124 -18.16 6.79 -25.52
N TRP A 125 -17.59 7.44 -24.51
CA TRP A 125 -16.34 8.18 -24.60
C TRP A 125 -15.09 7.31 -24.37
N LEU A 126 -15.25 6.07 -23.89
CA LEU A 126 -14.14 5.16 -23.61
C LEU A 126 -13.97 4.13 -24.73
N LYS A 127 -13.14 4.46 -25.73
CA LYS A 127 -12.84 3.59 -26.87
C LYS A 127 -11.75 2.58 -26.53
N VAL A 128 -12.07 1.30 -26.57
CA VAL A 128 -11.16 0.21 -26.15
C VAL A 128 -9.84 0.18 -26.94
N ASP A 129 -9.87 0.47 -28.25
CA ASP A 129 -8.69 0.44 -29.14
C ASP A 129 -7.66 1.55 -28.85
N ASN A 130 -8.04 2.55 -28.05
CA ASN A 130 -7.21 3.72 -27.82
C ASN A 130 -6.26 3.58 -26.63
N TRP A 131 -6.46 2.58 -25.76
CA TRP A 131 -5.88 2.60 -24.42
C TRP A 131 -5.25 1.26 -24.00
N GLN A 132 -4.20 1.37 -23.18
CA GLN A 132 -3.65 0.29 -22.38
C GLN A 132 -3.26 0.83 -21.00
N GLY A 133 -3.03 -0.03 -20.02
CA GLY A 133 -2.49 0.39 -18.74
C GLY A 133 -2.88 -0.53 -17.60
N TRP A 134 -3.02 0.05 -16.40
CA TRP A 134 -3.36 -0.66 -15.18
C TRP A 134 -4.88 -0.72 -14.99
N VAL A 135 -5.39 -1.94 -14.79
CA VAL A 135 -6.82 -2.24 -14.59
C VAL A 135 -6.98 -3.02 -13.28
N TRP A 136 -7.82 -2.52 -12.37
CA TRP A 136 -8.08 -3.17 -11.08
C TRP A 136 -9.23 -4.17 -11.20
N LEU A 137 -8.89 -5.45 -11.29
CA LEU A 137 -9.82 -6.53 -11.57
C LEU A 137 -10.14 -7.38 -10.33
N ARG A 138 -11.43 -7.60 -10.09
CA ARG A 138 -11.95 -8.55 -9.10
C ARG A 138 -12.04 -9.96 -9.69
N HIS A 139 -10.91 -10.67 -9.68
CA HIS A 139 -10.83 -12.04 -10.22
C HIS A 139 -10.95 -13.13 -9.13
N LYS A 140 -10.88 -12.74 -7.85
CA LYS A 140 -11.14 -13.56 -6.67
C LYS A 140 -12.41 -13.07 -5.97
N ALA A 141 -12.98 -13.88 -5.09
CA ALA A 141 -14.17 -13.49 -4.34
C ALA A 141 -13.96 -12.25 -3.45
N THR A 142 -12.76 -12.06 -2.95
CA THR A 142 -12.43 -11.13 -1.86
C THR A 142 -11.47 -10.02 -2.24
N TRP A 143 -10.77 -10.14 -3.39
CA TRP A 143 -9.63 -9.32 -3.74
C TRP A 143 -9.74 -8.68 -5.13
N ILE A 144 -9.42 -7.39 -5.18
CA ILE A 144 -9.23 -6.61 -6.40
C ILE A 144 -7.72 -6.39 -6.55
N GLU A 145 -7.15 -6.83 -7.66
CA GLU A 145 -5.71 -6.72 -7.95
C GLU A 145 -5.48 -5.96 -9.27
N PRO A 146 -4.44 -5.10 -9.34
CA PRO A 146 -4.06 -4.38 -10.54
C PRO A 146 -3.39 -5.30 -11.55
N ARG A 147 -3.78 -5.18 -12.82
CA ARG A 147 -3.20 -5.91 -13.95
C ARG A 147 -2.88 -4.97 -15.10
N TRP A 148 -1.72 -5.19 -15.72
CA TRP A 148 -1.36 -4.53 -16.97
C TRP A 148 -2.06 -5.21 -18.14
N MET A 149 -2.75 -4.46 -19.00
CA MET A 149 -3.36 -4.98 -20.23
C MET A 149 -3.68 -3.87 -21.24
N ALA A 150 -3.85 -4.27 -22.51
CA ALA A 150 -4.59 -3.45 -23.46
C ALA A 150 -6.07 -3.45 -23.08
N LEU A 151 -6.76 -2.31 -23.24
CA LEU A 151 -8.17 -2.22 -22.84
C LEU A 151 -9.09 -3.08 -23.72
N ASN A 152 -8.66 -3.42 -24.94
CA ASN A 152 -9.30 -4.42 -25.79
C ASN A 152 -9.32 -5.84 -25.20
N ASP A 153 -8.38 -6.15 -24.30
CA ASP A 153 -8.29 -7.46 -23.64
C ASP A 153 -9.10 -7.51 -22.33
N LEU A 154 -9.87 -6.45 -22.03
CA LEU A 154 -10.70 -6.38 -20.84
C LEU A 154 -11.72 -7.55 -20.85
N PRO A 155 -11.85 -8.32 -19.76
CA PRO A 155 -12.82 -9.42 -19.70
C PRO A 155 -14.27 -8.93 -19.63
N GLY A 156 -15.19 -9.64 -20.29
CA GLY A 156 -16.63 -9.32 -20.28
C GLY A 156 -17.38 -9.76 -19.02
N LEU A 157 -16.81 -10.69 -18.25
CA LEU A 157 -17.43 -11.24 -17.02
C LEU A 157 -16.75 -10.78 -15.73
N THR A 158 -15.45 -10.49 -15.75
CA THR A 158 -14.73 -10.05 -14.55
C THR A 158 -14.88 -8.54 -14.37
N SER A 159 -15.22 -8.11 -13.14
CA SER A 159 -15.45 -6.70 -12.83
C SER A 159 -14.14 -5.93 -12.69
N ALA A 160 -14.06 -4.76 -13.33
CA ALA A 160 -13.04 -3.74 -13.16
C ALA A 160 -13.57 -2.58 -12.32
N HIS A 161 -12.77 -2.12 -11.35
CA HIS A 161 -13.19 -1.12 -10.36
C HIS A 161 -12.44 0.21 -10.47
N PHE A 162 -11.36 0.25 -11.25
CA PHE A 162 -10.56 1.46 -11.51
C PHE A 162 -9.66 1.22 -12.73
N LEU A 163 -9.52 2.22 -13.60
CA LEU A 163 -8.63 2.17 -14.77
C LEU A 163 -7.66 3.35 -14.72
N LEU A 164 -6.38 3.06 -14.98
CA LEU A 164 -5.33 4.05 -15.18
C LEU A 164 -4.61 3.76 -16.49
N LEU A 165 -4.85 4.62 -17.48
CA LEU A 165 -4.60 4.33 -18.88
C LEU A 165 -3.62 5.31 -19.51
N GLN A 166 -2.84 4.80 -20.44
CA GLN A 166 -2.01 5.56 -21.38
C GLN A 166 -2.45 5.26 -22.82
N PRO A 167 -2.31 6.21 -23.75
CA PRO A 167 -2.76 6.05 -25.12
C PRO A 167 -1.89 5.06 -25.90
N VAL A 168 -2.52 4.24 -26.73
CA VAL A 168 -1.87 3.48 -27.82
C VAL A 168 -2.24 4.02 -29.20
N SER A 169 -3.28 4.85 -29.28
CA SER A 169 -3.69 5.47 -30.54
C SER A 169 -2.80 6.66 -30.89
N PRO A 170 -2.33 6.77 -32.16
CA PRO A 170 -1.54 7.91 -32.62
C PRO A 170 -2.34 9.21 -32.72
N THR A 171 -3.66 9.18 -32.53
CA THR A 171 -4.53 10.37 -32.60
C THR A 171 -4.76 11.07 -31.26
N ILE A 172 -4.34 10.45 -30.15
CA ILE A 172 -4.41 11.02 -28.81
C ILE A 172 -3.04 11.58 -28.47
N ASP A 173 -2.99 12.72 -27.77
CA ASP A 173 -1.70 13.25 -27.32
C ASP A 173 -1.02 12.16 -26.50
N PRO A 174 0.18 11.74 -26.89
CA PRO A 174 0.84 10.63 -26.26
C PRO A 174 1.09 10.88 -24.76
N ALA A 175 1.31 12.13 -24.33
CA ALA A 175 1.51 12.49 -22.93
C ALA A 175 0.23 12.39 -22.07
N SER A 176 -0.90 12.01 -22.67
CA SER A 176 -2.16 11.84 -21.96
C SER A 176 -2.06 10.69 -20.96
N THR A 177 -2.53 10.95 -19.75
CA THR A 177 -2.95 9.91 -18.81
C THR A 177 -4.45 10.01 -18.66
N PHE A 178 -5.15 8.88 -18.71
CA PHE A 178 -6.59 8.83 -18.54
C PHE A 178 -6.97 7.92 -17.37
N CYS A 179 -7.56 8.52 -16.35
CA CYS A 179 -8.13 7.81 -15.22
C CYS A 179 -9.64 7.65 -15.40
N VAL A 180 -10.17 6.45 -15.16
CA VAL A 180 -11.61 6.16 -15.18
C VAL A 180 -12.03 5.49 -13.89
N PHE A 181 -13.06 6.04 -13.25
CA PHE A 181 -13.54 5.59 -11.95
C PHE A 181 -15.08 5.39 -11.95
N PRO A 182 -15.57 4.14 -11.83
CA PRO A 182 -16.98 3.89 -11.59
C PRO A 182 -17.35 4.26 -10.15
N CYS A 183 -18.38 5.08 -9.94
CA CYS A 183 -18.77 5.61 -8.63
C CYS A 183 -20.13 5.02 -8.20
N SER A 184 -20.09 4.08 -7.26
CA SER A 184 -21.28 3.52 -6.61
C SER A 184 -21.90 4.52 -5.64
N SER A 185 -23.21 4.45 -5.47
CA SER A 185 -23.94 5.22 -4.45
C SER A 185 -24.47 4.32 -3.35
N ALA A 186 -25.08 4.90 -2.32
CA ALA A 186 -25.75 4.14 -1.27
C ALA A 186 -27.03 3.41 -1.75
N LYS A 187 -27.45 3.59 -3.01
CA LYS A 187 -28.67 2.99 -3.59
C LYS A 187 -28.39 1.98 -4.71
N ALA A 188 -27.21 2.02 -5.33
CA ALA A 188 -26.81 1.12 -6.39
C ALA A 188 -25.29 1.02 -6.49
N THR A 189 -24.79 -0.15 -6.87
CA THR A 189 -23.36 -0.40 -7.11
C THR A 189 -23.06 -0.43 -8.59
N VAL A 190 -21.84 -0.03 -8.97
CA VAL A 190 -21.36 -0.06 -10.36
C VAL A 190 -19.95 -0.62 -10.45
N SER A 191 -19.73 -1.46 -11.45
CA SER A 191 -18.41 -1.89 -11.92
C SER A 191 -18.31 -1.76 -13.44
N LEU A 192 -17.12 -1.94 -14.00
CA LEU A 192 -16.87 -1.93 -15.44
C LEU A 192 -16.56 -3.34 -15.96
N SER A 193 -16.93 -3.65 -17.19
CA SER A 193 -16.45 -4.84 -17.91
C SER A 193 -16.40 -4.56 -19.40
N ALA A 194 -15.82 -5.47 -20.19
CA ALA A 194 -16.02 -5.43 -21.63
C ALA A 194 -17.46 -5.82 -22.00
N ALA A 195 -17.78 -5.65 -23.29
CA ALA A 195 -18.96 -6.20 -23.94
C ALA A 195 -19.08 -7.71 -23.68
N ARG A 196 -20.30 -8.17 -23.44
CA ARG A 196 -20.68 -9.59 -23.35
C ARG A 196 -21.29 -10.03 -24.67
N ASP A 197 -21.55 -11.33 -24.80
CA ASP A 197 -22.19 -11.91 -25.98
C ASP A 197 -23.50 -11.17 -26.32
N GLY A 198 -23.60 -10.66 -27.54
CA GLY A 198 -24.75 -9.90 -28.04
C GLY A 198 -24.68 -8.38 -27.81
N GLU A 199 -23.65 -7.87 -27.12
CA GLU A 199 -23.42 -6.44 -26.94
C GLU A 199 -22.42 -5.89 -27.96
N GLU A 200 -22.59 -4.62 -28.34
CA GLU A 200 -21.65 -3.91 -29.21
C GLU A 200 -20.27 -3.77 -28.53
N PRO A 201 -19.13 -3.94 -29.24
CA PRO A 201 -17.80 -3.83 -28.66
C PRO A 201 -17.58 -2.51 -27.90
N GLY A 202 -17.04 -2.59 -26.68
CA GLY A 202 -16.74 -1.42 -25.83
C GLY A 202 -16.68 -1.77 -24.34
N VAL A 203 -16.51 -0.73 -23.51
CA VAL A 203 -16.59 -0.84 -22.04
C VAL A 203 -18.01 -0.54 -21.58
N TYR A 204 -18.53 -1.34 -20.66
CA TYR A 204 -19.87 -1.21 -20.09
C TYR A 204 -19.81 -0.98 -18.60
N ALA A 205 -20.63 -0.05 -18.11
CA ALA A 205 -21.00 0.03 -16.71
C ALA A 205 -22.05 -1.03 -16.39
N ARG A 206 -21.77 -1.84 -15.37
CA ARG A 206 -22.65 -2.89 -14.85
C ARG A 206 -23.22 -2.40 -13.53
N VAL A 207 -24.49 -1.99 -13.55
CA VAL A 207 -25.12 -1.38 -12.38
C VAL A 207 -26.13 -2.33 -11.77
N ARG A 208 -26.11 -2.42 -10.45
CA ARG A 208 -27.03 -3.24 -9.66
C ARG A 208 -27.67 -2.41 -8.55
N ARG A 209 -29.00 -2.50 -8.45
CA ARG A 209 -29.79 -1.88 -7.39
C ARG A 209 -29.50 -2.52 -6.03
N VAL A 210 -29.40 -1.66 -5.02
CA VAL A 210 -29.23 -2.04 -3.61
C VAL A 210 -30.51 -1.79 -2.82
N LYS A 211 -31.17 -0.64 -3.03
CA LYS A 211 -32.41 -0.29 -2.31
C LYS A 211 -33.63 -0.45 -3.20
N ALA A 212 -34.66 -1.12 -2.68
CA ALA A 212 -35.90 -1.38 -3.41
C ALA A 212 -36.64 -0.10 -3.79
N ASP A 213 -36.63 0.91 -2.91
CA ASP A 213 -37.48 2.08 -3.08
C ASP A 213 -36.77 3.23 -3.81
N GLY A 214 -37.49 3.80 -4.78
CA GLY A 214 -37.12 5.03 -5.50
C GLY A 214 -36.03 4.87 -6.57
N ALA A 215 -35.76 5.97 -7.28
CA ALA A 215 -34.69 6.03 -8.26
C ALA A 215 -33.31 5.88 -7.57
N ALA A 216 -32.42 5.14 -8.25
CA ALA A 216 -31.03 5.02 -7.88
C ALA A 216 -30.15 5.58 -8.99
N GLU A 217 -29.07 6.25 -8.60
CA GLU A 217 -28.13 6.87 -9.54
C GLU A 217 -26.72 6.42 -9.18
N VAL A 218 -25.92 6.16 -10.21
CA VAL A 218 -24.48 5.93 -10.13
C VAL A 218 -23.78 6.72 -11.23
N TYR A 219 -22.47 6.82 -11.14
CA TYR A 219 -21.68 7.58 -12.11
C TYR A 219 -20.53 6.75 -12.66
N VAL A 220 -20.11 7.04 -13.88
CA VAL A 220 -18.78 6.69 -14.35
C VAL A 220 -18.10 7.98 -14.75
N VAL A 221 -17.01 8.29 -14.06
CA VAL A 221 -16.27 9.54 -14.26
C VAL A 221 -14.92 9.23 -14.88
N GLY A 222 -14.36 10.20 -15.59
CA GLY A 222 -13.01 10.11 -16.10
C GLY A 222 -12.33 11.46 -16.16
N LYS A 223 -11.01 11.47 -15.99
CA LYS A 223 -10.16 12.64 -16.10
C LYS A 223 -8.95 12.30 -16.96
N MET A 224 -8.81 13.02 -18.07
CA MET A 224 -7.65 12.93 -18.94
C MET A 224 -6.79 14.18 -18.77
N SER A 225 -5.47 14.02 -18.66
CA SER A 225 -4.51 15.13 -18.52
C SER A 225 -3.24 14.86 -19.31
N THR A 226 -2.66 15.89 -19.94
CA THR A 226 -1.36 15.85 -20.62
C THR A 226 -0.21 16.48 -19.81
N ASN A 227 -0.44 16.76 -18.51
CA ASN A 227 0.57 17.39 -17.64
C ASN A 227 1.82 16.51 -17.42
N ALA A 228 1.74 15.22 -17.75
CA ALA A 228 2.71 14.17 -17.44
C ALA A 228 2.90 13.89 -15.93
N ASP A 229 1.98 14.38 -15.10
CA ASP A 229 1.74 13.81 -13.78
C ASP A 229 0.56 12.85 -13.89
N VAL A 230 0.83 11.56 -13.67
CA VAL A 230 -0.18 10.51 -13.74
C VAL A 230 -1.21 10.68 -12.60
N PHE A 231 -0.80 11.21 -11.46
CA PHE A 231 -1.67 11.42 -10.30
C PHE A 231 -2.63 12.60 -10.49
N ASP A 232 -2.32 13.60 -11.32
CA ASP A 232 -3.30 14.66 -11.67
C ASP A 232 -4.60 14.07 -12.23
N SER A 233 -4.48 13.06 -13.09
CA SER A 233 -5.65 12.38 -13.66
C SER A 233 -6.41 11.58 -12.60
N VAL A 234 -5.71 10.97 -11.65
CA VAL A 234 -6.32 10.20 -10.56
C VAL A 234 -7.03 11.12 -9.59
N ASP A 235 -6.34 12.15 -9.11
CA ASP A 235 -6.89 13.15 -8.18
C ASP A 235 -8.09 13.86 -8.80
N GLY A 236 -8.00 14.29 -10.07
CA GLY A 236 -9.12 14.90 -10.77
C GLY A 236 -10.32 13.96 -10.98
N ALA A 237 -10.10 12.67 -11.26
CA ALA A 237 -11.21 11.71 -11.35
C ALA A 237 -11.91 11.51 -10.00
N ILE A 238 -11.15 11.48 -8.90
CA ILE A 238 -11.69 11.40 -7.54
C ILE A 238 -12.44 12.67 -7.14
N ASP A 239 -11.96 13.85 -7.54
CA ASP A 239 -12.66 15.11 -7.29
C ASP A 239 -14.00 15.20 -8.04
N ILE A 240 -14.05 14.74 -9.30
CA ILE A 240 -15.31 14.62 -10.06
C ILE A 240 -16.24 13.63 -9.34
N ALA A 241 -15.73 12.49 -8.89
CA ALA A 241 -16.51 11.50 -8.14
C ALA A 241 -17.11 12.09 -6.85
N LYS A 242 -16.32 12.83 -6.07
CA LYS A 242 -16.79 13.52 -4.87
C LYS A 242 -17.87 14.53 -5.19
N LYS A 243 -17.73 15.29 -6.28
CA LYS A 243 -18.74 16.25 -6.74
C LYS A 243 -20.05 15.54 -7.10
N CYS A 244 -19.98 14.44 -7.85
CA CYS A 244 -21.15 13.63 -8.20
C CYS A 244 -21.85 13.05 -6.95
N LEU A 245 -21.09 12.57 -5.97
CA LEU A 245 -21.62 11.97 -4.74
C LEU A 245 -22.01 13.00 -3.66
N GLY A 246 -21.75 14.30 -3.88
CA GLY A 246 -22.02 15.35 -2.90
C GLY A 246 -21.08 15.34 -1.69
N THR A 247 -19.85 14.86 -1.85
CA THR A 247 -18.84 14.71 -0.79
C THR A 247 -17.60 15.60 -0.96
N THR A 248 -17.65 16.61 -1.83
CA THR A 248 -16.51 17.51 -2.12
C THR A 248 -15.90 18.12 -0.87
N ASP A 249 -16.72 18.61 0.07
CA ASP A 249 -16.27 19.28 1.28
C ASP A 249 -16.09 18.33 2.48
N MET A 250 -16.21 17.01 2.28
CA MET A 250 -16.08 16.03 3.35
C MET A 250 -14.60 15.78 3.68
N PRO A 251 -14.13 16.14 4.88
CA PRO A 251 -12.77 15.84 5.29
C PRO A 251 -12.62 14.35 5.59
N TYR A 252 -11.52 13.75 5.15
CA TYR A 252 -11.15 12.40 5.59
C TYR A 252 -10.26 12.48 6.82
N VAL A 253 -10.79 12.04 7.96
CA VAL A 253 -10.19 12.22 9.29
C VAL A 253 -9.71 10.87 9.82
N PHE A 254 -8.48 10.82 10.34
CA PHE A 254 -7.99 9.62 11.02
C PHE A 254 -8.72 9.41 12.35
N PRO A 255 -8.91 8.16 12.80
CA PRO A 255 -9.41 7.86 14.14
C PRO A 255 -8.57 8.55 15.23
N PRO A 256 -9.18 8.84 16.40
CA PRO A 256 -8.44 9.42 17.52
C PRO A 256 -7.29 8.51 17.97
N SER A 257 -6.13 9.11 18.25
CA SER A 257 -4.94 8.37 18.71
C SER A 257 -5.09 7.78 20.11
N VAL A 258 -6.02 8.32 20.92
CA VAL A 258 -6.43 7.80 22.22
C VAL A 258 -7.94 7.92 22.32
N ASP A 259 -8.60 6.81 22.66
CA ASP A 259 -10.05 6.77 22.90
C ASP A 259 -10.37 5.78 24.01
N ARG A 260 -11.35 6.14 24.86
CA ARG A 260 -11.77 5.36 26.04
C ARG A 260 -10.63 4.96 26.98
N GLY A 261 -9.60 5.80 27.07
CA GLY A 261 -8.46 5.59 27.95
C GLY A 261 -7.43 4.59 27.44
N THR A 262 -7.53 4.12 26.20
CA THR A 262 -6.45 3.35 25.56
C THR A 262 -5.92 3.99 24.29
N VAL A 263 -4.64 3.77 24.01
CA VAL A 263 -4.01 4.15 22.74
C VAL A 263 -4.67 3.39 21.60
N TRP A 264 -4.80 4.05 20.45
CA TRP A 264 -5.31 3.41 19.24
C TRP A 264 -4.44 2.19 18.89
N PRO A 265 -5.02 0.98 18.80
CA PRO A 265 -4.27 -0.28 18.78
C PRO A 265 -3.26 -0.39 17.63
N PHE A 266 -3.47 0.35 16.55
CA PHE A 266 -2.69 0.25 15.31
C PHE A 266 -1.47 1.20 15.26
N ASN A 267 -1.22 1.96 16.34
CA ASN A 267 0.05 2.67 16.56
C ASN A 267 1.08 1.82 17.32
N GLN A 268 0.62 0.76 18.00
CA GLN A 268 1.45 -0.16 18.74
C GLN A 268 1.86 -1.35 17.88
N LEU A 269 2.99 -1.99 18.21
CA LEU A 269 3.35 -3.27 17.60
C LEU A 269 2.30 -4.31 17.97
N GLY A 270 1.72 -4.94 16.95
CA GLY A 270 0.67 -5.92 17.11
C GLY A 270 1.16 -7.36 16.95
N PHE A 271 0.40 -8.32 17.48
CA PHE A 271 0.62 -9.75 17.27
C PHE A 271 -0.70 -10.44 16.90
N CYS A 272 -0.69 -11.35 15.94
CA CYS A 272 -1.82 -12.08 15.41
C CYS A 272 -1.62 -13.60 15.49
N THR A 273 -2.63 -14.33 15.96
CA THR A 273 -2.48 -15.77 16.19
C THR A 273 -2.53 -16.65 14.94
N TRP A 274 -2.96 -16.15 13.78
CA TRP A 274 -3.27 -16.95 12.57
C TRP A 274 -2.15 -17.92 12.17
N GLU A 275 -1.01 -17.39 11.71
CA GLU A 275 0.16 -18.20 11.33
C GLU A 275 0.84 -18.79 12.58
N SER A 276 0.94 -18.02 13.67
CA SER A 276 1.70 -18.43 14.87
C SER A 276 1.16 -19.69 15.58
N ILE A 277 -0.16 -19.91 15.54
CA ILE A 277 -0.82 -21.12 16.07
C ILE A 277 -1.10 -22.11 14.94
N GLY A 278 -1.35 -21.61 13.73
CA GLY A 278 -1.55 -22.37 12.50
C GLY A 278 -2.95 -22.20 11.91
N GLU A 279 -3.02 -22.06 10.58
CA GLU A 279 -4.24 -21.75 9.80
C GLU A 279 -5.44 -22.70 10.03
N ASN A 280 -5.19 -23.95 10.43
CA ASN A 280 -6.23 -24.96 10.65
C ASN A 280 -6.28 -25.44 12.11
N ILE A 281 -5.69 -24.66 13.00
CA ILE A 281 -5.45 -25.04 14.38
C ILE A 281 -6.22 -24.10 15.30
N ARG A 282 -7.24 -24.63 15.97
CA ARG A 282 -8.01 -23.86 16.92
C ARG A 282 -7.17 -23.51 18.17
N PRO A 283 -7.30 -22.28 18.71
CA PRO A 283 -6.60 -21.86 19.92
C PRO A 283 -7.13 -22.59 21.14
N THR A 284 -6.23 -22.94 22.06
CA THR A 284 -6.53 -23.54 23.38
C THR A 284 -5.71 -22.82 24.44
N ARG A 285 -6.13 -22.89 25.71
CA ARG A 285 -5.38 -22.35 26.87
C ARG A 285 -3.88 -22.68 26.80
N VAL A 286 -3.55 -23.97 26.63
CA VAL A 286 -2.15 -24.45 26.58
C VAL A 286 -1.35 -23.81 25.44
N LYS A 287 -1.94 -23.66 24.26
CA LYS A 287 -1.24 -23.05 23.10
C LYS A 287 -1.02 -21.56 23.31
N LEU A 288 -2.02 -20.86 23.84
CA LEU A 288 -1.91 -19.44 24.17
C LEU A 288 -0.84 -19.22 25.25
N GLU A 289 -0.84 -20.00 26.33
CA GLU A 289 0.19 -19.92 27.39
C GLU A 289 1.60 -20.16 26.84
N LYS A 290 1.77 -21.17 25.96
CA LYS A 290 3.05 -21.43 25.29
C LYS A 290 3.49 -20.23 24.44
N LEU A 291 2.59 -19.67 23.64
CA LEU A 291 2.87 -18.50 22.81
C LEU A 291 3.24 -17.27 23.66
N MET A 292 2.51 -17.02 24.74
CA MET A 292 2.82 -15.91 25.67
C MET A 292 4.19 -16.07 26.30
N GLN A 293 4.55 -17.30 26.70
CA GLN A 293 5.87 -17.59 27.25
C GLN A 293 6.99 -17.34 26.23
N SER A 294 6.79 -17.70 24.96
CA SER A 294 7.73 -17.40 23.87
C SER A 294 7.94 -15.90 23.71
N LEU A 295 6.86 -15.14 23.51
CA LEU A 295 6.91 -13.69 23.29
C LEU A 295 7.53 -12.95 24.48
N LYS A 296 7.20 -13.38 25.71
CA LYS A 296 7.78 -12.84 26.94
C LYS A 296 9.29 -13.12 27.02
N SER A 297 9.72 -14.33 26.65
CA SER A 297 11.13 -14.72 26.67
C SER A 297 11.95 -13.94 25.65
N ALA A 298 11.36 -13.62 24.49
CA ALA A 298 11.94 -12.79 23.45
C ALA A 298 11.94 -11.28 23.77
N GLN A 299 11.27 -10.85 24.85
CA GLN A 299 11.15 -9.44 25.27
C GLN A 299 10.57 -8.52 24.19
N ILE A 300 9.66 -9.04 23.37
CA ILE A 300 9.03 -8.26 22.30
C ILE A 300 7.94 -7.37 22.90
N PRO A 301 7.98 -6.04 22.72
CA PRO A 301 7.04 -5.11 23.35
C PRO A 301 5.72 -5.03 22.56
N ILE A 302 4.94 -6.12 22.61
CA ILE A 302 3.62 -6.17 21.98
C ILE A 302 2.65 -5.27 22.76
N GLY A 303 2.03 -4.30 22.08
CA GLY A 303 0.99 -3.44 22.67
C GLY A 303 -0.44 -3.84 22.28
N SER A 304 -0.60 -4.47 21.12
CA SER A 304 -1.88 -4.96 20.61
C SER A 304 -1.82 -6.45 20.30
N PHE A 305 -2.83 -7.21 20.68
CA PHE A 305 -2.88 -8.65 20.43
C PHE A 305 -4.21 -9.04 19.80
N ILE A 306 -4.21 -9.78 18.70
CA ILE A 306 -5.42 -10.30 18.08
C ILE A 306 -5.46 -11.83 18.12
N ILE A 307 -6.57 -12.35 18.65
CA ILE A 307 -6.92 -13.76 18.58
C ILE A 307 -7.67 -13.96 17.25
N ASP A 308 -6.97 -14.51 16.27
CA ASP A 308 -7.48 -14.75 14.92
C ASP A 308 -8.41 -15.99 14.85
N ASP A 309 -8.82 -16.43 13.65
CA ASP A 309 -9.85 -17.46 13.45
C ASP A 309 -9.64 -18.73 14.31
N GLY A 310 -10.75 -19.31 14.76
CA GLY A 310 -10.81 -20.58 15.48
C GLY A 310 -11.36 -20.49 16.90
N TRP A 311 -11.45 -19.29 17.48
CA TRP A 311 -11.94 -19.08 18.85
C TRP A 311 -13.47 -19.19 18.99
N GLN A 312 -14.24 -18.88 17.95
CA GLN A 312 -15.71 -18.82 18.00
C GLN A 312 -16.34 -20.21 18.15
N ASP A 313 -17.44 -20.33 18.89
CA ASP A 313 -18.24 -21.56 18.94
C ASP A 313 -19.03 -21.78 17.63
N ILE A 314 -18.65 -22.82 16.89
CA ILE A 314 -19.15 -23.11 15.54
C ILE A 314 -19.65 -24.54 15.40
N ARG A 315 -20.44 -24.81 14.35
CA ARG A 315 -20.75 -26.18 13.89
C ARG A 315 -20.31 -26.37 12.44
N SER A 316 -19.71 -27.54 12.20
CA SER A 316 -19.45 -28.06 10.86
C SER A 316 -20.68 -28.82 10.34
N ASP A 317 -20.67 -29.27 9.08
CA ASP A 317 -21.75 -30.06 8.47
C ASP A 317 -23.08 -29.31 8.27
N ILE A 318 -23.04 -27.98 8.24
CA ILE A 318 -24.19 -27.20 7.79
C ILE A 318 -24.50 -27.64 6.36
N ASN A 319 -25.75 -28.08 6.11
CA ASN A 319 -26.21 -28.59 4.81
C ASN A 319 -25.44 -29.82 4.27
N GLY A 320 -24.82 -30.63 5.14
CA GLY A 320 -24.28 -31.95 4.78
C GLY A 320 -22.84 -31.99 4.27
N THR A 321 -22.03 -30.95 4.53
CA THR A 321 -20.59 -30.94 4.21
C THR A 321 -19.73 -30.44 5.38
N THR A 322 -18.67 -31.18 5.69
CA THR A 322 -17.76 -30.91 6.83
C THR A 322 -16.99 -29.60 6.69
N LYS A 323 -16.97 -29.03 5.49
CA LYS A 323 -16.29 -27.77 5.17
C LYS A 323 -17.13 -26.52 5.46
N MET A 324 -18.45 -26.65 5.59
CA MET A 324 -19.32 -25.53 5.93
C MET A 324 -19.35 -25.32 7.43
N ARG A 325 -18.72 -24.22 7.86
CA ARG A 325 -18.64 -23.79 9.26
C ARG A 325 -19.49 -22.55 9.47
N GLY A 326 -20.38 -22.58 10.46
CA GLY A 326 -21.23 -21.44 10.81
C GLY A 326 -21.33 -21.23 12.31
N LEU A 327 -21.63 -20.00 12.70
CA LEU A 327 -21.66 -19.57 14.09
C LEU A 327 -22.80 -20.26 14.85
N TRP A 328 -22.47 -20.88 15.98
CA TRP A 328 -23.43 -21.56 16.84
C TRP A 328 -23.90 -20.68 18.00
N SER A 329 -22.97 -19.99 18.64
CA SER A 329 -23.26 -19.06 19.74
C SER A 329 -22.32 -17.87 19.68
N LEU A 330 -22.53 -16.87 20.55
CA LEU A 330 -21.67 -15.69 20.65
C LEU A 330 -20.49 -15.91 21.64
N ASP A 331 -20.25 -17.16 22.06
CA ASP A 331 -19.23 -17.51 23.04
C ASP A 331 -17.99 -18.13 22.38
N VAL A 332 -16.92 -18.30 23.16
CA VAL A 332 -15.77 -19.11 22.78
C VAL A 332 -16.16 -20.59 22.66
N TRP A 333 -15.44 -21.34 21.84
CA TRP A 333 -15.67 -22.78 21.73
C TRP A 333 -15.24 -23.56 22.97
N ASP A 334 -15.99 -24.59 23.33
CA ASP A 334 -15.75 -25.39 24.55
C ASP A 334 -14.33 -25.96 24.67
N GLY A 335 -13.73 -26.36 23.54
CA GLY A 335 -12.38 -26.95 23.55
C GLY A 335 -11.25 -25.93 23.73
N MET A 336 -11.56 -24.64 23.88
CA MET A 336 -10.59 -23.63 24.27
C MET A 336 -10.08 -23.87 25.70
N ASP A 337 -10.87 -24.56 26.54
CA ASP A 337 -10.58 -24.86 27.95
C ASP A 337 -10.29 -23.62 28.80
N ALA A 338 -10.94 -22.51 28.44
CA ALA A 338 -10.94 -21.23 29.13
C ALA A 338 -12.18 -20.44 28.69
N SER A 339 -12.78 -19.69 29.61
CA SER A 339 -13.77 -18.67 29.24
C SER A 339 -13.13 -17.55 28.42
N PHE A 340 -13.95 -16.73 27.77
CA PHE A 340 -13.45 -15.61 26.99
C PHE A 340 -12.66 -14.60 27.87
N LYS A 341 -13.15 -14.33 29.07
CA LYS A 341 -12.46 -13.44 30.02
C LYS A 341 -11.13 -14.01 30.50
N GLU A 342 -11.07 -15.31 30.78
CA GLU A 342 -9.81 -15.99 31.13
C GLU A 342 -8.82 -15.98 29.98
N THR A 343 -9.30 -16.12 28.74
CA THR A 343 -8.47 -16.03 27.53
C THR A 343 -7.79 -14.66 27.44
N VAL A 344 -8.53 -13.57 27.63
CA VAL A 344 -7.97 -12.22 27.65
C VAL A 344 -6.98 -12.04 28.81
N ALA A 345 -7.28 -12.61 29.98
CA ALA A 345 -6.38 -12.59 31.13
C ALA A 345 -5.05 -13.31 30.84
N ILE A 346 -5.06 -14.49 30.22
CA ILE A 346 -3.84 -15.22 29.81
C ILE A 346 -2.93 -14.32 28.96
N VAL A 347 -3.51 -13.59 28.00
CA VAL A 347 -2.75 -12.67 27.13
C VAL A 347 -2.14 -11.52 27.93
N LYS A 348 -2.95 -10.81 28.72
CA LYS A 348 -2.50 -9.61 29.46
C LYS A 348 -1.54 -9.93 30.61
N GLU A 349 -1.73 -11.05 31.30
CA GLU A 349 -0.82 -11.51 32.36
C GLU A 349 0.48 -12.08 31.78
N GLY A 350 0.40 -12.75 30.62
CA GLY A 350 1.55 -13.25 29.87
C GLY A 350 2.42 -12.13 29.30
N LEU A 351 1.78 -11.08 28.78
CA LEU A 351 2.41 -9.92 28.14
C LEU A 351 1.89 -8.61 28.74
N PRO A 352 2.50 -8.11 29.83
CA PRO A 352 2.04 -6.92 30.54
C PRO A 352 2.05 -5.62 29.71
N THR A 353 2.74 -5.60 28.57
CA THR A 353 2.75 -4.47 27.63
C THR A 353 1.48 -4.41 26.77
N VAL A 354 0.69 -5.49 26.70
CA VAL A 354 -0.52 -5.56 25.90
C VAL A 354 -1.64 -4.74 26.55
N GLU A 355 -1.99 -3.64 25.90
CA GLU A 355 -3.07 -2.75 26.31
C GLU A 355 -4.39 -3.17 25.65
N ASN A 356 -4.33 -3.43 24.35
CA ASN A 356 -5.47 -3.74 23.50
C ASN A 356 -5.47 -5.23 23.11
N VAL A 357 -6.60 -5.92 23.34
CA VAL A 357 -6.85 -7.27 22.82
C VAL A 357 -8.00 -7.21 21.84
N GLY A 358 -7.85 -7.85 20.68
CA GLY A 358 -8.84 -7.91 19.62
C GLY A 358 -9.18 -9.34 19.23
N VAL A 359 -10.25 -9.50 18.46
CA VAL A 359 -10.66 -10.79 17.90
C VAL A 359 -10.99 -10.69 16.41
N TRP A 360 -10.75 -11.80 15.71
CA TRP A 360 -11.22 -12.00 14.34
C TRP A 360 -12.68 -12.49 14.30
N MET A 361 -13.42 -12.12 13.27
CA MET A 361 -14.74 -12.66 12.92
C MET A 361 -15.07 -12.34 11.46
N THR A 362 -16.22 -12.79 10.93
CA THR A 362 -16.71 -12.35 9.61
C THR A 362 -17.95 -11.46 9.70
N LEU A 363 -18.23 -10.69 8.64
CA LEU A 363 -19.40 -9.80 8.57
C LEU A 363 -20.75 -10.51 8.72
N GLN A 364 -20.82 -11.78 8.36
CA GLN A 364 -22.03 -12.61 8.50
C GLN A 364 -22.01 -13.49 9.76
N GLY A 365 -21.08 -13.25 10.68
CA GLY A 365 -20.90 -13.99 11.94
C GLY A 365 -19.78 -15.03 11.90
N TYR A 366 -19.76 -15.89 10.88
CA TYR A 366 -18.63 -16.80 10.58
C TYR A 366 -18.58 -17.15 9.08
N TRP A 367 -17.63 -17.95 8.61
CA TRP A 367 -17.41 -18.22 7.17
C TRP A 367 -18.69 -18.51 6.35
N ASN A 368 -19.60 -19.34 6.87
CA ASN A 368 -20.87 -19.70 6.22
C ASN A 368 -22.10 -19.15 6.96
N SER A 369 -21.98 -17.96 7.56
CA SER A 369 -23.00 -17.28 8.38
C SER A 369 -23.40 -18.04 9.66
N ILE A 370 -24.62 -17.80 10.15
CA ILE A 370 -25.17 -18.46 11.33
C ILE A 370 -25.60 -19.89 10.99
N ALA A 371 -25.27 -20.86 11.86
CA ALA A 371 -25.71 -22.23 11.68
C ALA A 371 -27.25 -22.32 11.74
N SER A 372 -27.88 -23.02 10.79
CA SER A 372 -29.35 -23.06 10.64
C SER A 372 -30.11 -23.66 11.83
N GLN A 373 -29.43 -24.36 12.73
CA GLN A 373 -29.99 -24.93 13.97
C GLN A 373 -29.50 -24.21 15.23
N SER A 374 -28.77 -23.11 15.09
CA SER A 374 -28.24 -22.33 16.20
C SER A 374 -29.38 -21.73 17.05
N PRO A 375 -29.21 -21.60 18.38
CA PRO A 375 -30.12 -20.81 19.21
C PRO A 375 -30.25 -19.34 18.77
N LEU A 376 -29.26 -18.81 18.04
CA LEU A 376 -29.28 -17.45 17.50
C LEU A 376 -30.38 -17.25 16.45
N ILE A 377 -30.79 -18.32 15.75
CA ILE A 377 -31.88 -18.28 14.76
C ILE A 377 -33.17 -17.76 15.42
N ALA A 378 -33.55 -18.37 16.54
CA ALA A 378 -34.75 -17.97 17.29
C ALA A 378 -34.55 -16.64 18.04
N LYS A 379 -33.36 -16.41 18.62
CA LYS A 379 -33.08 -15.21 19.42
C LYS A 379 -33.20 -13.91 18.60
N TYR A 380 -32.70 -13.91 17.36
CA TYR A 380 -32.64 -12.72 16.51
C TYR A 380 -33.52 -12.81 15.27
N ASN A 381 -34.45 -13.78 15.22
CA ASN A 381 -35.36 -14.00 14.10
C ASN A 381 -34.62 -14.07 12.74
N MET A 382 -33.52 -14.82 12.69
CA MET A 382 -32.65 -14.89 11.51
C MET A 382 -33.44 -15.32 10.26
N ARG A 383 -33.14 -14.69 9.12
CA ARG A 383 -33.79 -14.96 7.83
C ARG A 383 -32.83 -15.60 6.84
N PRO A 384 -33.33 -16.49 5.97
CA PRO A 384 -32.53 -17.11 4.92
C PRO A 384 -32.32 -16.17 3.73
N PHE A 385 -31.08 -16.03 3.27
CA PHE A 385 -30.71 -15.30 2.06
C PHE A 385 -29.92 -16.20 1.12
N ARG A 386 -30.33 -16.26 -0.15
CA ARG A 386 -29.63 -17.03 -1.18
C ARG A 386 -28.37 -16.28 -1.63
N LEU A 387 -27.27 -17.01 -1.82
CA LEU A 387 -26.11 -16.52 -2.56
C LEU A 387 -26.23 -16.88 -4.05
N SER A 388 -25.82 -15.98 -4.94
CA SER A 388 -25.75 -16.18 -6.39
C SER A 388 -24.45 -15.64 -6.98
N ARG A 389 -23.84 -16.43 -7.86
CA ARG A 389 -22.65 -16.03 -8.63
C ARG A 389 -22.97 -15.08 -9.77
N ASP A 390 -24.22 -15.01 -10.19
CA ASP A 390 -24.66 -14.06 -11.23
C ASP A 390 -24.52 -12.61 -10.76
N CYS A 391 -24.46 -12.42 -9.44
CA CYS A 391 -24.21 -11.12 -8.82
C CYS A 391 -22.77 -10.64 -9.01
N VAL A 392 -21.80 -11.57 -9.11
CA VAL A 392 -20.38 -11.27 -9.32
C VAL A 392 -19.79 -12.32 -10.29
N PRO A 393 -20.10 -12.20 -11.60
CA PRO A 393 -19.65 -13.18 -12.59
C PRO A 393 -18.12 -13.17 -12.77
N GLY A 394 -17.59 -14.21 -13.41
CA GLY A 394 -16.18 -14.25 -13.84
C GLY A 394 -15.14 -14.57 -12.76
N ILE A 395 -15.55 -14.90 -11.53
CA ILE A 395 -14.66 -15.36 -10.45
C ILE A 395 -14.39 -16.86 -10.58
N ALA A 396 -13.13 -17.28 -10.51
CA ALA A 396 -12.73 -18.69 -10.50
C ALA A 396 -12.91 -19.31 -9.10
N CYS A 397 -13.32 -20.59 -9.01
CA CYS A 397 -13.48 -21.30 -7.73
C CYS A 397 -12.39 -22.35 -7.53
N ASN A 398 -11.17 -21.88 -7.35
CA ASN A 398 -10.01 -22.73 -7.14
C ASN A 398 -9.04 -22.20 -6.08
N GLY A 399 -9.35 -21.05 -5.44
CA GLY A 399 -8.55 -20.49 -4.36
C GLY A 399 -9.00 -20.98 -2.98
N PHE A 400 -8.12 -20.77 -2.00
CA PHE A 400 -8.30 -21.17 -0.61
C PHE A 400 -9.52 -20.50 0.03
N ASP A 401 -9.69 -19.20 -0.17
CA ASP A 401 -10.83 -18.42 0.34
C ASP A 401 -12.17 -18.95 -0.19
N GLU A 402 -12.26 -19.27 -1.49
CA GLU A 402 -13.47 -19.83 -2.08
C GLU A 402 -13.80 -21.24 -1.56
N MET A 403 -12.80 -21.97 -1.06
CA MET A 403 -13.01 -23.27 -0.43
C MET A 403 -13.60 -23.17 0.98
N GLN A 404 -13.43 -22.04 1.68
CA GLN A 404 -13.94 -21.85 3.05
C GLN A 404 -15.43 -21.48 3.09
N THR A 405 -15.90 -20.77 2.06
CA THR A 405 -17.29 -20.30 1.90
C THR A 405 -18.09 -21.13 0.88
N LEU A 406 -17.41 -22.04 0.17
CA LEU A 406 -17.95 -23.02 -0.76
C LEU A 406 -19.03 -22.51 -1.73
N VAL A 407 -18.76 -21.50 -2.55
CA VAL A 407 -19.70 -21.14 -3.64
C VAL A 407 -19.52 -22.11 -4.84
N GLN A 408 -19.81 -23.40 -4.63
CA GLN A 408 -19.67 -24.44 -5.66
C GLN A 408 -20.70 -24.29 -6.81
N PRO A 409 -20.41 -24.82 -8.01
CA PRO A 409 -21.28 -24.71 -9.19
C PRO A 409 -22.60 -25.50 -9.13
N ASP A 410 -22.73 -26.50 -8.24
CA ASP A 410 -23.98 -27.28 -8.15
C ASP A 410 -25.00 -26.55 -7.26
N GLU A 411 -25.98 -25.91 -7.90
CA GLU A 411 -26.99 -25.04 -7.29
C GLU A 411 -28.02 -25.75 -6.39
N LYS A 412 -27.60 -26.49 -5.36
CA LYS A 412 -28.48 -26.88 -4.26
C LYS A 412 -28.24 -25.99 -3.04
N SER A 413 -28.45 -24.69 -3.29
CA SER A 413 -28.63 -23.54 -2.38
C SER A 413 -27.67 -23.39 -1.18
N HIS A 414 -26.60 -22.62 -1.37
CA HIS A 414 -25.92 -21.93 -0.27
C HIS A 414 -26.83 -20.81 0.26
N THR A 415 -27.33 -21.00 1.47
CA THR A 415 -28.20 -20.04 2.16
C THR A 415 -27.45 -19.49 3.36
N TRP A 416 -27.36 -18.18 3.46
CA TRP A 416 -26.93 -17.52 4.68
C TRP A 416 -28.11 -17.21 5.59
N TRP A 417 -27.91 -17.35 6.88
CA TRP A 417 -28.86 -16.95 7.90
C TRP A 417 -28.36 -15.66 8.54
N LEU A 418 -29.06 -14.56 8.29
CA LEU A 418 -28.68 -13.22 8.73
C LEU A 418 -29.78 -12.61 9.60
N PRO A 419 -29.45 -11.72 10.55
CA PRO A 419 -30.48 -10.97 11.26
C PRO A 419 -31.23 -10.11 10.25
N PRO A 420 -32.56 -9.94 10.38
CA PRO A 420 -33.27 -9.00 9.53
C PRO A 420 -32.79 -7.57 9.82
N LYS A 421 -32.88 -6.68 8.84
CA LYS A 421 -32.41 -5.28 8.93
C LYS A 421 -32.75 -4.55 10.24
N GLU A 422 -33.95 -4.73 10.78
CA GLU A 422 -34.40 -4.11 12.04
C GLU A 422 -33.69 -4.64 13.30
N LEU A 423 -33.04 -5.81 13.24
CA LEU A 423 -32.31 -6.44 14.33
C LEU A 423 -30.80 -6.51 14.11
N ALA A 424 -30.29 -6.14 12.92
CA ALA A 424 -28.88 -6.20 12.58
C ALA A 424 -27.98 -5.43 13.59
N TYR A 425 -28.39 -4.21 13.98
CA TYR A 425 -27.68 -3.44 15.00
C TYR A 425 -27.69 -4.13 16.37
N GLN A 426 -28.84 -4.66 16.81
CA GLN A 426 -28.94 -5.33 18.11
C GLN A 426 -28.07 -6.60 18.15
N PHE A 427 -28.06 -7.38 17.07
CA PHE A 427 -27.20 -8.56 16.94
C PHE A 427 -25.73 -8.21 17.15
N TRP A 428 -25.23 -7.21 16.41
CA TRP A 428 -23.84 -6.78 16.52
C TRP A 428 -23.51 -6.10 17.84
N ARG A 429 -24.44 -5.29 18.37
CA ARG A 429 -24.27 -4.64 19.68
C ARG A 429 -24.16 -5.67 20.79
N ASP A 430 -25.00 -6.70 20.80
CA ASP A 430 -24.90 -7.80 21.77
C ASP A 430 -23.57 -8.54 21.64
N TYR A 431 -23.18 -8.88 20.40
CA TYR A 431 -21.96 -9.64 20.18
C TYR A 431 -20.71 -8.88 20.65
N PHE A 432 -20.57 -7.61 20.24
CA PHE A 432 -19.46 -6.79 20.70
C PHE A 432 -19.50 -6.49 22.19
N THR A 433 -20.68 -6.39 22.81
CA THR A 433 -20.78 -6.21 24.27
C THR A 433 -20.23 -7.42 25.01
N ILE A 434 -20.55 -8.64 24.57
CA ILE A 434 -19.98 -9.87 25.14
C ILE A 434 -18.45 -9.86 25.02
N CYS A 435 -17.92 -9.47 23.85
CA CYS A 435 -16.48 -9.32 23.66
C CYS A 435 -15.89 -8.26 24.61
N ALA A 436 -16.51 -7.08 24.72
CA ALA A 436 -16.04 -6.00 25.58
C ALA A 436 -16.07 -6.37 27.07
N ASP A 437 -17.10 -7.09 27.52
CA ASP A 437 -17.23 -7.60 28.89
C ASP A 437 -16.12 -8.62 29.23
N ALA A 438 -15.61 -9.34 28.21
CA ALA A 438 -14.43 -10.20 28.33
C ALA A 438 -13.09 -9.42 28.30
N GLY A 439 -13.10 -8.15 27.91
CA GLY A 439 -11.92 -7.28 27.83
C GLY A 439 -11.37 -7.06 26.43
N ILE A 440 -12.12 -7.42 25.38
CA ILE A 440 -11.81 -7.09 23.98
C ILE A 440 -12.03 -5.60 23.70
N THR A 441 -11.20 -5.04 22.83
CA THR A 441 -11.09 -3.59 22.57
C THR A 441 -11.06 -3.22 21.08
N PHE A 442 -10.97 -4.20 20.17
CA PHE A 442 -11.02 -3.99 18.73
C PHE A 442 -11.37 -5.30 18.00
N ALA A 443 -11.69 -5.24 16.71
CA ALA A 443 -12.00 -6.42 15.91
C ALA A 443 -11.34 -6.38 14.54
N LYS A 444 -11.03 -7.56 13.98
CA LYS A 444 -10.78 -7.76 12.55
C LYS A 444 -12.01 -8.46 11.97
N VAL A 445 -12.64 -7.83 10.99
CA VAL A 445 -13.87 -8.34 10.37
C VAL A 445 -13.57 -8.73 8.94
N ASP A 446 -13.52 -10.03 8.70
CA ASP A 446 -13.22 -10.66 7.43
C ASP A 446 -14.48 -10.91 6.58
N ASN A 447 -14.23 -11.44 5.40
CA ASN A 447 -15.20 -11.96 4.44
C ASN A 447 -16.25 -10.95 3.95
N GLN A 448 -15.96 -9.65 4.01
CA GLN A 448 -16.96 -8.60 3.74
C GLN A 448 -17.41 -8.58 2.27
N SER A 449 -16.50 -8.83 1.32
CA SER A 449 -16.78 -8.86 -0.11
C SER A 449 -17.75 -9.96 -0.53
N PHE A 450 -17.92 -11.03 0.27
CA PHE A 450 -18.89 -12.07 -0.06
C PHE A 450 -20.34 -11.58 0.04
N SER A 451 -20.57 -10.46 0.73
CA SER A 451 -21.88 -9.81 0.73
C SER A 451 -22.38 -9.44 -0.67
N SER A 452 -21.48 -9.19 -1.65
CA SER A 452 -21.84 -8.95 -3.04
C SER A 452 -22.58 -10.13 -3.69
N PHE A 453 -22.45 -11.35 -3.17
CA PHE A 453 -23.13 -12.54 -3.69
C PHE A 453 -24.54 -12.74 -3.16
N LEU A 454 -24.99 -11.99 -2.15
CA LEU A 454 -26.38 -12.05 -1.69
C LEU A 454 -27.31 -11.70 -2.85
N ALA A 455 -28.28 -12.55 -3.15
CA ALA A 455 -29.09 -12.46 -4.37
C ALA A 455 -30.23 -11.44 -4.26
N GLY A 456 -30.59 -10.84 -5.40
CA GLY A 456 -31.69 -9.90 -5.49
C GLY A 456 -31.42 -8.55 -4.82
N VAL A 457 -32.42 -7.67 -4.86
CA VAL A 457 -32.35 -6.34 -4.22
C VAL A 457 -32.39 -6.46 -2.69
N GLU A 458 -33.26 -7.34 -2.16
CA GLU A 458 -33.37 -7.56 -0.71
C GLU A 458 -32.03 -8.01 -0.10
N GLY A 459 -31.32 -8.95 -0.74
CA GLY A 459 -30.01 -9.39 -0.29
C GLY A 459 -28.94 -8.30 -0.35
N ALA A 460 -29.00 -7.42 -1.36
CA ALA A 460 -28.11 -6.27 -1.45
C ALA A 460 -28.42 -5.22 -0.36
N GLU A 461 -29.69 -4.94 -0.07
CA GLU A 461 -30.09 -4.06 1.03
C GLU A 461 -29.60 -4.60 2.38
N GLU A 462 -29.80 -5.90 2.63
CA GLU A 462 -29.38 -6.55 3.87
C GLU A 462 -27.85 -6.49 4.05
N ALA A 463 -27.06 -6.67 2.97
CA ALA A 463 -25.62 -6.48 2.99
C ALA A 463 -25.20 -5.08 3.47
N PHE A 464 -25.89 -4.05 2.98
CA PHE A 464 -25.62 -2.66 3.36
C PHE A 464 -25.92 -2.42 4.84
N VAL A 465 -27.13 -2.79 5.26
CA VAL A 465 -27.57 -2.61 6.65
C VAL A 465 -26.72 -3.40 7.63
N LEU A 466 -26.31 -4.62 7.28
CA LEU A 466 -25.48 -5.48 8.13
C LEU A 466 -24.12 -4.83 8.42
N TRP A 467 -23.46 -4.28 7.40
CA TRP A 467 -22.19 -3.56 7.57
C TRP A 467 -22.36 -2.27 8.36
N ASP A 468 -23.36 -1.44 8.03
CA ASP A 468 -23.61 -0.17 8.72
C ASP A 468 -23.90 -0.42 10.21
N SER A 469 -24.70 -1.45 10.49
CA SER A 469 -25.03 -1.91 11.83
C SER A 469 -23.83 -2.43 12.60
N MET A 470 -22.99 -3.24 11.94
CA MET A 470 -21.74 -3.76 12.52
C MET A 470 -20.79 -2.61 12.88
N ASN A 471 -20.52 -1.71 11.92
CA ASN A 471 -19.58 -0.62 12.13
C ASN A 471 -20.07 0.32 13.24
N LYS A 472 -21.36 0.68 13.21
CA LYS A 472 -21.96 1.51 14.27
C LYS A 472 -21.88 0.82 15.64
N ALA A 473 -22.21 -0.47 15.72
CA ALA A 473 -22.14 -1.20 16.97
C ALA A 473 -20.70 -1.26 17.51
N ALA A 474 -19.71 -1.46 16.65
CA ALA A 474 -18.30 -1.44 17.03
C ALA A 474 -17.88 -0.07 17.57
N ASP A 475 -18.26 1.04 16.91
CA ASP A 475 -17.98 2.39 17.39
C ASP A 475 -18.64 2.66 18.77
N ASP A 476 -19.88 2.23 18.95
CA ASP A 476 -20.62 2.38 20.20
C ASP A 476 -20.00 1.55 21.36
N VAL A 477 -19.41 0.38 21.06
CA VAL A 477 -18.87 -0.55 22.07
C VAL A 477 -17.38 -0.34 22.33
N PHE A 478 -16.56 -0.34 21.29
CA PHE A 478 -15.10 -0.30 21.37
C PHE A 478 -14.56 1.13 21.26
N GLY A 479 -15.25 2.01 20.56
CA GLY A 479 -14.74 3.32 20.16
C GLY A 479 -14.43 3.39 18.67
N GLN A 480 -14.20 4.61 18.17
CA GLN A 480 -14.11 4.86 16.73
C GLN A 480 -12.86 4.26 16.09
N GLY A 481 -13.02 3.68 14.89
CA GLY A 481 -11.89 3.22 14.08
C GLY A 481 -11.14 2.02 14.67
N ARG A 482 -11.83 1.19 15.45
CA ARG A 482 -11.31 -0.04 16.09
C ARG A 482 -11.72 -1.32 15.36
N VAL A 483 -12.00 -1.20 14.06
CA VAL A 483 -12.27 -2.34 13.17
C VAL A 483 -11.25 -2.35 12.04
N ILE A 484 -10.60 -3.50 11.84
CA ILE A 484 -9.85 -3.80 10.61
C ILE A 484 -10.84 -4.44 9.63
N HIS A 485 -11.12 -3.74 8.53
CA HIS A 485 -11.98 -4.26 7.46
C HIS A 485 -11.14 -5.09 6.49
N CYS A 486 -11.34 -6.41 6.55
CA CYS A 486 -10.55 -7.37 5.79
C CYS A 486 -11.43 -8.13 4.79
N MET A 487 -10.80 -8.61 3.71
CA MET A 487 -11.49 -9.21 2.56
C MET A 487 -12.61 -8.31 2.05
N ALA A 488 -12.37 -7.00 2.03
CA ALA A 488 -13.37 -5.97 1.78
C ALA A 488 -13.18 -5.29 0.41
N HIS A 489 -12.47 -5.91 -0.54
CA HIS A 489 -12.35 -5.41 -1.91
C HIS A 489 -13.63 -5.71 -2.72
N TYR A 490 -14.63 -4.84 -2.58
CA TYR A 490 -15.87 -4.87 -3.36
C TYR A 490 -16.36 -3.43 -3.57
N GLU A 491 -17.49 -3.26 -4.26
CA GLU A 491 -17.92 -1.99 -4.83
C GLU A 491 -18.07 -0.88 -3.80
N ARG A 492 -18.60 -1.19 -2.60
CA ARG A 492 -18.79 -0.20 -1.53
C ARG A 492 -17.46 0.39 -1.03
N THR A 493 -16.46 -0.46 -0.82
CA THR A 493 -15.16 -0.05 -0.26
C THR A 493 -14.26 0.55 -1.31
N PHE A 494 -14.15 -0.09 -2.49
CA PHE A 494 -13.16 0.30 -3.49
C PHE A 494 -13.64 1.46 -4.35
N ASN A 495 -14.95 1.60 -4.55
CA ASN A 495 -15.49 2.60 -5.47
C ASN A 495 -16.90 3.07 -5.10
N GLY A 496 -17.21 3.15 -3.81
CA GLY A 496 -18.54 3.42 -3.29
C GLY A 496 -18.57 4.17 -1.96
N ASP A 497 -19.67 4.03 -1.23
CA ASP A 497 -20.01 4.82 -0.05
C ASP A 497 -19.02 4.70 1.11
N ILE A 498 -18.38 3.54 1.31
CA ILE A 498 -17.36 3.36 2.35
C ILE A 498 -16.06 4.06 1.95
N GLY A 499 -15.53 3.76 0.76
CA GLY A 499 -14.27 4.37 0.28
C GLY A 499 -14.37 5.88 0.11
N MET A 500 -15.54 6.38 -0.29
CA MET A 500 -15.80 7.82 -0.44
C MET A 500 -16.24 8.50 0.88
N GLY A 501 -16.18 7.79 2.01
CA GLY A 501 -16.44 8.32 3.35
C GLY A 501 -17.91 8.58 3.69
N MET A 502 -18.85 8.32 2.79
CA MET A 502 -20.28 8.53 3.02
C MET A 502 -20.82 7.67 4.17
N ALA A 503 -20.42 6.40 4.22
CA ALA A 503 -20.89 5.45 5.23
C ALA A 503 -20.32 5.75 6.63
N THR A 504 -19.20 6.47 6.71
CA THR A 504 -18.46 6.75 7.94
C THR A 504 -18.37 8.23 8.27
N ASN A 505 -19.10 9.08 7.53
CA ASN A 505 -19.07 10.54 7.64
C ASN A 505 -17.63 11.11 7.60
N GLY A 506 -16.81 10.60 6.68
CA GLY A 506 -15.43 11.00 6.48
C GLY A 506 -14.42 10.41 7.48
N MET A 507 -14.86 9.61 8.46
CA MET A 507 -13.92 8.89 9.31
C MET A 507 -13.21 7.81 8.49
N LYS A 508 -11.87 7.81 8.53
CA LYS A 508 -11.08 6.79 7.86
C LYS A 508 -11.20 5.45 8.58
N VAL A 509 -11.33 4.36 7.83
CA VAL A 509 -11.36 2.99 8.37
C VAL A 509 -10.13 2.20 7.96
N VAL A 510 -9.66 1.31 8.84
CA VAL A 510 -8.54 0.42 8.52
C VAL A 510 -9.00 -0.64 7.54
N PHE A 511 -8.26 -0.82 6.45
CA PHE A 511 -8.65 -1.66 5.34
C PHE A 511 -7.48 -2.51 4.87
N ARG A 512 -7.65 -3.83 4.90
CA ARG A 512 -6.66 -4.81 4.39
C ARG A 512 -6.55 -4.65 2.88
N ASN A 513 -5.38 -4.19 2.42
CA ASN A 513 -5.16 -3.59 1.10
C ASN A 513 -4.66 -4.58 0.04
N SER A 514 -4.38 -5.82 0.41
CA SER A 514 -3.96 -6.90 -0.48
C SER A 514 -4.58 -8.23 -0.09
N ASP A 515 -4.34 -9.28 -0.87
CA ASP A 515 -4.56 -10.66 -0.44
C ASP A 515 -3.51 -11.08 0.62
N ASP A 516 -3.70 -12.25 1.25
CA ASP A 516 -2.91 -12.73 2.39
C ASP A 516 -1.42 -12.84 2.08
N PHE A 517 -0.61 -12.29 2.98
CA PHE A 517 0.80 -12.60 3.12
C PHE A 517 0.94 -13.97 3.79
N GLY A 518 1.88 -14.80 3.34
CA GLY A 518 2.23 -16.03 4.04
C GLY A 518 1.84 -17.33 3.36
N LEU A 519 0.71 -17.35 2.63
CA LEU A 519 0.17 -18.60 2.08
C LEU A 519 1.11 -19.22 1.03
N PRO A 520 1.23 -20.57 0.96
CA PRO A 520 2.01 -21.28 -0.05
C PRO A 520 1.43 -21.06 -1.45
N ARG A 521 1.93 -20.02 -2.12
CA ARG A 521 1.46 -19.50 -3.41
C ARG A 521 2.49 -19.74 -4.53
N PRO A 522 2.11 -19.55 -5.81
CA PRO A 522 3.03 -19.69 -6.93
C PRO A 522 4.30 -18.85 -6.74
N LYS A 523 5.36 -19.24 -7.45
CA LYS A 523 6.62 -18.49 -7.50
C LYS A 523 6.31 -17.02 -7.82
N ASN A 524 6.83 -16.07 -7.03
CA ASN A 524 6.68 -14.59 -7.10
C ASN A 524 5.82 -13.90 -6.03
N VAL A 525 5.24 -14.62 -5.08
CA VAL A 525 4.33 -14.06 -4.06
C VAL A 525 4.87 -12.79 -3.36
N HIS A 526 6.14 -12.75 -2.98
CA HIS A 526 6.70 -11.60 -2.24
C HIS A 526 6.73 -10.31 -3.07
N ARG A 527 7.20 -10.35 -4.32
CA ARG A 527 7.24 -9.16 -5.18
C ARG A 527 5.84 -8.72 -5.61
N ASP A 528 4.93 -9.67 -5.81
CA ASP A 528 3.54 -9.39 -6.17
C ASP A 528 2.82 -8.73 -4.99
N HIS A 529 3.09 -9.16 -3.75
CA HIS A 529 2.58 -8.52 -2.53
C HIS A 529 2.99 -7.06 -2.41
N ILE A 530 4.28 -6.74 -2.64
CA ILE A 530 4.76 -5.35 -2.67
C ILE A 530 4.02 -4.57 -3.75
N ARG A 531 3.97 -5.10 -4.98
CA ARG A 531 3.33 -4.42 -6.11
C ARG A 531 1.85 -4.18 -5.85
N TYR A 532 1.10 -5.17 -5.40
CA TYR A 532 -0.34 -5.04 -5.16
C TYR A 532 -0.63 -4.00 -4.09
N ASN A 533 0.11 -4.00 -2.98
CA ASN A 533 -0.04 -3.00 -1.94
C ASN A 533 0.22 -1.58 -2.46
N LEU A 534 1.35 -1.35 -3.13
CA LEU A 534 1.73 -0.04 -3.65
C LEU A 534 0.77 0.47 -4.73
N MET A 535 0.41 -0.40 -5.67
CA MET A 535 -0.50 -0.04 -6.75
C MET A 535 -1.91 0.23 -6.21
N ASN A 536 -2.45 -0.59 -5.30
CA ASN A 536 -3.74 -0.31 -4.65
C ASN A 536 -3.74 1.04 -3.92
N CYS A 537 -2.62 1.43 -3.31
CA CYS A 537 -2.47 2.75 -2.68
C CYS A 537 -2.61 3.94 -3.65
N ILE A 538 -2.48 3.76 -4.97
CA ILE A 538 -2.80 4.83 -5.94
C ILE A 538 -4.22 5.34 -5.72
N ILE A 539 -5.16 4.45 -5.42
CA ILE A 539 -6.57 4.80 -5.23
C ILE A 539 -6.96 4.82 -3.74
N THR A 540 -6.56 3.82 -2.96
CA THR A 540 -7.01 3.69 -1.55
C THR A 540 -6.47 4.79 -0.65
N SER A 541 -5.32 5.41 -0.97
CA SER A 541 -4.80 6.55 -0.21
C SER A 541 -5.59 7.85 -0.39
N ARG A 542 -6.36 7.96 -1.49
CA ARG A 542 -7.23 9.09 -1.84
C ARG A 542 -8.66 8.93 -1.32
N MET A 543 -8.89 7.88 -0.56
CA MET A 543 -10.18 7.47 -0.01
C MET A 543 -10.20 7.61 1.52
N SER A 544 -11.37 7.41 2.11
CA SER A 544 -11.57 7.35 3.56
C SER A 544 -11.05 6.02 4.15
N LEU A 545 -9.87 5.59 3.73
CA LEU A 545 -9.25 4.30 4.06
C LEU A 545 -7.84 4.50 4.64
N ILE A 546 -7.46 3.59 5.54
CA ILE A 546 -6.12 3.43 6.09
C ILE A 546 -5.61 2.07 5.62
N PRO A 547 -4.73 2.01 4.60
CA PRO A 547 -4.30 0.75 4.04
C PRO A 547 -3.43 -0.05 5.02
N ASP A 548 -3.81 -1.31 5.19
CA ASP A 548 -3.13 -2.36 5.95
C ASP A 548 -2.47 -3.36 5.00
N ALA A 549 -1.15 -3.54 5.15
CA ALA A 549 -0.31 -4.38 4.30
C ALA A 549 -0.29 -5.86 4.72
N ASP A 550 -1.16 -6.25 5.65
CA ASP A 550 -1.35 -7.58 6.22
C ASP A 550 -0.33 -8.00 7.29
N MET A 551 -0.67 -9.12 7.96
CA MET A 551 0.16 -9.84 8.92
C MET A 551 1.58 -10.09 8.41
N PHE A 552 2.54 -10.20 9.32
CA PHE A 552 3.97 -10.20 9.04
C PHE A 552 4.69 -11.28 9.84
N MET A 553 5.53 -12.07 9.17
CA MET A 553 6.48 -12.94 9.85
C MET A 553 7.85 -12.28 9.84
N SER A 554 8.34 -11.88 11.01
CA SER A 554 9.66 -11.26 11.18
C SER A 554 10.83 -12.21 10.96
N GLY A 555 10.69 -13.52 11.20
CA GLY A 555 11.78 -14.50 11.00
C GLY A 555 11.70 -15.31 9.70
N ALA A 556 10.68 -15.08 8.87
CA ALA A 556 10.46 -15.87 7.66
C ALA A 556 10.07 -14.98 6.47
N GLN A 557 10.03 -15.57 5.26
CA GLN A 557 9.37 -14.96 4.11
C GLN A 557 9.92 -13.58 3.67
N TRP A 558 11.25 -13.45 3.63
CA TRP A 558 12.00 -12.23 3.27
C TRP A 558 11.69 -11.07 4.24
N PRO A 559 12.14 -11.17 5.49
CA PRO A 559 11.60 -10.36 6.57
C PRO A 559 11.92 -8.87 6.43
N GLU A 560 13.19 -8.47 6.19
CA GLU A 560 13.52 -7.05 5.97
C GLU A 560 12.76 -6.45 4.78
N TYR A 561 12.67 -7.20 3.69
CA TYR A 561 11.97 -6.82 2.46
C TYR A 561 10.51 -6.42 2.73
N HIS A 562 9.84 -7.17 3.61
CA HIS A 562 8.44 -6.99 4.00
C HIS A 562 8.23 -6.07 5.19
N ALA A 563 9.22 -5.95 6.08
CA ALA A 563 9.22 -4.98 7.17
C ALA A 563 9.24 -3.55 6.62
N VAL A 564 10.07 -3.29 5.59
CA VAL A 564 10.13 -1.97 4.94
C VAL A 564 8.76 -1.58 4.37
N LEU A 565 8.04 -2.48 3.69
CA LEU A 565 6.69 -2.17 3.21
C LEU A 565 5.79 -1.65 4.34
N ARG A 566 5.80 -2.34 5.48
CA ARG A 566 4.97 -2.01 6.64
C ARG A 566 5.39 -0.72 7.33
N ALA A 567 6.70 -0.42 7.37
CA ALA A 567 7.21 0.85 7.87
C ALA A 567 6.73 2.05 7.02
N PHE A 568 6.35 1.83 5.77
CA PHE A 568 5.81 2.85 4.87
C PHE A 568 4.29 2.74 4.65
N PHE A 569 3.58 2.03 5.51
CA PHE A 569 2.12 1.92 5.49
C PHE A 569 1.52 2.42 6.81
N PRO A 570 0.39 3.17 6.76
CA PRO A 570 -0.22 3.75 7.96
C PRO A 570 -1.05 2.76 8.78
N GLY A 571 -1.39 1.59 8.22
CA GLY A 571 -2.14 0.53 8.90
C GLY A 571 -1.35 -0.17 10.01
N PRO A 572 -1.95 -1.19 10.64
CA PRO A 572 -1.31 -1.96 11.71
C PRO A 572 -0.08 -2.74 11.20
N VAL A 573 0.82 -3.07 12.13
CA VAL A 573 1.90 -4.03 11.92
C VAL A 573 1.64 -5.20 12.86
N LEU A 574 1.09 -6.28 12.31
CA LEU A 574 0.69 -7.47 13.07
C LEU A 574 1.72 -8.57 12.83
N LEU A 575 2.58 -8.84 13.82
CA LEU A 575 3.45 -10.02 13.79
C LEU A 575 2.62 -11.29 13.81
N SER A 576 3.08 -12.35 13.16
CA SER A 576 2.39 -13.65 13.12
C SER A 576 3.35 -14.83 13.13
N ASP A 577 4.62 -14.59 13.49
CA ASP A 577 5.66 -15.59 13.63
C ASP A 577 5.25 -16.76 14.53
N GLU A 578 5.69 -17.97 14.19
CA GLU A 578 5.64 -19.09 15.12
C GLU A 578 6.47 -18.78 16.38
N ALA A 579 6.13 -19.44 17.48
CA ALA A 579 6.85 -19.29 18.73
C ALA A 579 8.35 -19.58 18.53
N GLU A 580 9.20 -18.73 19.09
CA GLU A 580 10.68 -18.79 19.05
C GLU A 580 11.33 -18.41 17.70
N GLU A 581 10.54 -18.13 16.66
CA GLU A 581 11.03 -17.82 15.30
C GLU A 581 11.10 -16.31 14.99
N HIS A 582 11.24 -15.45 16.02
CA HIS A 582 11.21 -13.99 15.85
C HIS A 582 12.58 -13.40 15.47
N ASP A 583 12.63 -12.49 14.49
CA ASP A 583 13.83 -11.69 14.21
C ASP A 583 13.78 -10.35 14.96
N LEU A 584 14.52 -10.29 16.06
CA LEU A 584 14.56 -9.10 16.92
C LEU A 584 15.19 -7.88 16.22
N ALA A 585 16.14 -8.07 15.30
CA ALA A 585 16.77 -6.95 14.60
C ALA A 585 15.77 -6.27 13.66
N VAL A 586 14.98 -7.07 12.94
CA VAL A 586 13.89 -6.59 12.08
C VAL A 586 12.83 -5.88 12.92
N ILE A 587 12.39 -6.48 14.02
CA ILE A 587 11.37 -5.90 14.90
C ILE A 587 11.87 -4.58 15.49
N HIS A 588 13.10 -4.51 15.99
CA HIS A 588 13.66 -3.28 16.57
C HIS A 588 13.81 -2.16 15.54
N ASN A 589 13.95 -2.45 14.25
CA ASN A 589 13.96 -1.44 13.20
C ASN A 589 12.56 -0.90 12.84
N LEU A 590 11.48 -1.55 13.31
CA LEU A 590 10.08 -1.13 13.14
C LEU A 590 9.53 -0.32 14.32
N ILE A 591 10.12 -0.44 15.51
CA ILE A 591 9.61 0.19 16.74
C ILE A 591 10.57 1.22 17.31
N GLY A 592 10.05 2.17 18.07
CA GLY A 592 10.81 3.20 18.77
C GLY A 592 10.26 3.34 20.19
N ARG A 593 11.15 3.60 21.16
CA ARG A 593 10.75 3.90 22.53
C ARG A 593 10.57 5.41 22.67
N THR A 594 9.41 5.84 23.15
CA THR A 594 9.10 7.27 23.34
C THR A 594 9.79 7.83 24.57
N THR A 595 9.83 9.16 24.71
CA THR A 595 10.28 9.85 25.94
C THR A 595 9.48 9.45 27.19
N ALA A 596 8.25 8.97 27.02
CA ALA A 596 7.41 8.45 28.09
C ALA A 596 7.73 6.99 28.48
N GLY A 597 8.61 6.33 27.73
CA GLY A 597 9.16 5.01 28.03
C GLY A 597 8.41 3.83 27.45
N HIS A 598 7.31 4.05 26.70
CA HIS A 598 6.57 3.01 25.99
C HIS A 598 7.03 2.87 24.53
N TYR A 599 6.71 1.74 23.90
CA TYR A 599 7.07 1.46 22.51
C TYR A 599 5.93 1.75 21.54
N GLU A 600 6.27 2.37 20.41
CA GLU A 600 5.36 2.62 19.28
C GLU A 600 6.02 2.23 17.96
N LEU A 601 5.23 2.11 16.90
CA LEU A 601 5.72 1.88 15.54
C LEU A 601 6.36 3.15 14.95
N VAL A 602 7.57 3.02 14.40
CA VAL A 602 8.23 4.08 13.61
C VAL A 602 7.85 3.87 12.14
N LYS A 603 6.71 4.44 11.75
CA LYS A 603 6.13 4.26 10.41
C LYS A 603 5.64 5.55 9.77
N ALA A 604 5.56 5.58 8.45
CA ALA A 604 5.04 6.71 7.70
C ALA A 604 3.54 6.92 7.95
N HIS A 605 3.13 8.19 8.13
CA HIS A 605 1.71 8.57 8.23
C HIS A 605 0.98 8.48 6.89
N ASN A 606 1.69 8.69 5.78
CA ASN A 606 1.18 8.53 4.43
C ASN A 606 1.73 7.23 3.84
N PRO A 607 0.89 6.41 3.18
CA PRO A 607 1.38 5.20 2.52
C PRO A 607 2.35 5.57 1.40
N ALA A 608 3.38 4.75 1.19
CA ALA A 608 4.24 4.90 0.03
C ALA A 608 3.45 4.70 -1.27
N LEU A 609 3.70 5.58 -2.23
CA LEU A 609 3.08 5.56 -3.57
C LEU A 609 4.14 5.27 -4.63
N PRO A 610 3.81 4.51 -5.70
CA PRO A 610 4.67 4.42 -6.88
C PRO A 610 5.07 5.81 -7.37
N ILE A 611 6.32 5.96 -7.80
CA ILE A 611 6.79 7.25 -8.35
C ILE A 611 6.12 7.52 -9.70
N ARG A 612 5.62 8.75 -9.89
CA ARG A 612 4.73 9.14 -11.01
C ARG A 612 5.40 8.89 -12.36
N SER A 613 6.67 9.25 -12.45
CA SER A 613 7.49 9.18 -13.65
C SER A 613 7.84 7.76 -14.09
N ARG A 614 7.67 6.75 -13.23
CA ARG A 614 8.04 5.35 -13.51
C ARG A 614 6.88 4.36 -13.39
N ILE A 615 5.65 4.81 -13.23
CA ILE A 615 4.49 3.93 -13.03
C ILE A 615 4.21 2.97 -14.20
N TRP A 616 4.73 3.28 -15.40
CA TRP A 616 4.62 2.46 -16.60
C TRP A 616 5.78 1.46 -16.78
N GLU A 617 6.78 1.49 -15.88
CA GLU A 617 8.00 0.69 -15.98
C GLU A 617 7.76 -0.79 -15.60
N GLN A 618 8.31 -1.71 -16.40
CA GLN A 618 8.24 -3.14 -16.13
C GLN A 618 9.32 -3.60 -15.13
N SER A 619 8.97 -3.56 -13.85
CA SER A 619 9.87 -3.93 -12.74
C SER A 619 9.91 -5.42 -12.40
N ILE A 620 9.03 -6.25 -12.99
CA ILE A 620 8.90 -7.68 -12.64
C ILE A 620 9.29 -8.66 -13.76
N GLY A 621 9.94 -8.19 -14.83
CA GLY A 621 10.42 -9.04 -15.91
C GLY A 621 11.59 -9.95 -15.51
N SER A 622 12.03 -10.79 -16.45
CA SER A 622 13.27 -11.60 -16.32
C SER A 622 14.52 -10.78 -16.58
N GLY A 623 15.69 -11.36 -16.27
CA GLY A 623 17.00 -10.70 -16.41
C GLY A 623 17.17 -9.45 -15.52
N ILE A 624 18.27 -8.74 -15.73
CA ILE A 624 18.54 -7.48 -15.05
C ILE A 624 17.54 -6.39 -15.47
N GLY A 625 17.22 -5.49 -14.55
CA GLY A 625 16.29 -4.40 -14.82
C GLY A 625 15.83 -3.66 -13.57
N PRO A 626 14.91 -2.72 -13.72
CA PRO A 626 14.55 -1.78 -12.66
C PRO A 626 13.91 -2.46 -11.45
N SER A 627 14.04 -1.81 -10.30
CA SER A 627 13.38 -2.19 -9.05
C SER A 627 11.92 -1.74 -9.03
N ILE A 628 11.10 -2.34 -8.17
CA ILE A 628 9.87 -1.67 -7.73
C ILE A 628 10.28 -0.46 -6.89
N LYS A 629 9.70 0.71 -7.18
CA LYS A 629 10.05 2.00 -6.55
C LYS A 629 8.80 2.68 -6.01
N ALA A 630 8.85 3.15 -4.78
CA ALA A 630 7.78 3.96 -4.19
C ALA A 630 8.34 5.02 -3.24
N SER A 631 7.58 6.06 -2.96
CA SER A 631 8.02 7.15 -2.09
C SER A 631 6.95 7.60 -1.11
N SER A 632 7.39 8.13 0.03
CA SER A 632 6.55 8.81 1.00
C SER A 632 7.24 10.09 1.46
N TYR A 633 6.50 11.20 1.45
CA TYR A 633 6.98 12.50 1.91
C TYR A 633 6.62 12.72 3.38
N PHE A 634 7.57 13.27 4.14
CA PHE A 634 7.47 13.54 5.57
C PHE A 634 7.48 15.05 5.81
N PRO A 635 6.29 15.71 5.90
CA PRO A 635 6.21 17.15 6.05
C PRO A 635 6.98 17.71 7.25
N PRO A 636 6.94 17.10 8.46
CA PRO A 636 7.73 17.59 9.60
C PRO A 636 9.24 17.58 9.35
N ALA A 637 9.73 16.59 8.61
CA ALA A 637 11.15 16.46 8.26
C ALA A 637 11.55 17.26 7.01
N LYS A 638 10.57 17.83 6.28
CA LYS A 638 10.77 18.49 4.97
C LYS A 638 11.56 17.62 3.98
N SER A 639 11.38 16.31 4.08
CA SER A 639 12.21 15.29 3.43
C SER A 639 11.33 14.17 2.88
N SER A 640 11.85 13.44 1.90
CA SER A 640 11.17 12.28 1.31
C SER A 640 11.99 11.00 1.51
N ALA A 641 11.32 9.86 1.56
CA ALA A 641 11.98 8.56 1.44
C ALA A 641 11.59 7.93 0.11
N LEU A 642 12.58 7.52 -0.69
CA LEU A 642 12.41 6.67 -1.86
C LEU A 642 12.84 5.25 -1.49
N VAL A 643 11.94 4.29 -1.66
CA VAL A 643 12.19 2.89 -1.35
C VAL A 643 12.28 2.09 -2.64
N MET A 644 13.27 1.21 -2.70
CA MET A 644 13.52 0.31 -3.82
C MET A 644 13.46 -1.14 -3.33
N TRP A 645 12.79 -2.01 -4.08
CA TRP A 645 12.75 -3.45 -3.82
C TRP A 645 13.26 -4.22 -5.04
N SER A 646 14.16 -5.17 -4.80
CA SER A 646 14.51 -6.16 -5.82
C SER A 646 13.26 -6.93 -6.26
N SER A 647 13.02 -7.06 -7.55
CA SER A 647 11.72 -7.51 -8.06
C SER A 647 11.77 -8.32 -9.35
N ARG A 648 12.97 -8.58 -9.89
CA ARG A 648 13.16 -9.36 -11.12
C ARG A 648 12.65 -10.79 -10.96
N ASP A 649 12.48 -11.51 -12.06
CA ASP A 649 11.85 -12.83 -12.10
C ASP A 649 12.30 -13.75 -10.96
N HIS A 650 11.35 -14.22 -10.15
CA HIS A 650 11.56 -15.06 -8.98
C HIS A 650 12.53 -14.50 -7.92
N ALA A 651 12.82 -13.21 -7.97
CA ALA A 651 13.97 -12.59 -7.32
C ALA A 651 15.25 -13.43 -7.50
N VAL A 652 15.47 -14.04 -8.67
CA VAL A 652 16.73 -14.77 -8.96
C VAL A 652 17.79 -13.87 -9.60
N HIS A 653 17.36 -12.73 -10.16
CA HIS A 653 18.24 -11.74 -10.77
C HIS A 653 18.27 -10.48 -9.91
N SER A 654 19.42 -9.80 -9.91
CA SER A 654 19.55 -8.48 -9.31
C SER A 654 18.67 -7.47 -10.03
N SER A 655 18.06 -6.56 -9.28
CA SER A 655 17.51 -5.34 -9.86
C SER A 655 18.65 -4.33 -10.02
N THR A 656 18.75 -3.70 -11.19
CA THR A 656 19.74 -2.68 -11.55
C THR A 656 19.01 -1.48 -12.12
N ASP A 657 19.27 -0.30 -11.58
CA ASP A 657 18.53 0.91 -11.92
C ASP A 657 19.43 2.15 -11.91
N ILE A 658 18.95 3.25 -12.47
CA ILE A 658 19.61 4.56 -12.39
C ILE A 658 18.63 5.54 -11.76
N ILE A 659 19.03 6.11 -10.62
CA ILE A 659 18.33 7.25 -10.02
C ILE A 659 18.66 8.49 -10.84
N LEU A 660 17.65 9.06 -11.50
CA LEU A 660 17.76 10.28 -12.27
C LEU A 660 17.40 11.51 -11.41
N SER A 661 17.90 12.68 -11.82
CA SER A 661 17.49 13.95 -11.22
C SER A 661 15.97 14.17 -11.22
N SER A 662 15.27 13.66 -12.23
CA SER A 662 13.80 13.70 -12.31
C SER A 662 13.11 12.85 -11.24
N ASP A 663 13.72 11.73 -10.82
CA ASP A 663 13.14 10.87 -9.78
C ASP A 663 13.16 11.61 -8.43
N VAL A 664 14.23 12.36 -8.14
CA VAL A 664 14.35 13.21 -6.94
C VAL A 664 13.28 14.32 -6.93
N VAL A 665 13.06 14.96 -8.08
CA VAL A 665 12.03 15.99 -8.23
C VAL A 665 10.63 15.39 -8.04
N ASP A 666 10.37 14.19 -8.57
CA ASP A 666 9.08 13.49 -8.43
C ASP A 666 8.77 13.13 -6.97
N VAL A 667 9.73 12.53 -6.25
CA VAL A 667 9.51 12.12 -4.84
C VAL A 667 9.37 13.28 -3.86
N LEU A 668 9.91 14.46 -4.21
CA LEU A 668 9.70 15.71 -3.48
C LEU A 668 8.42 16.43 -3.93
N GLY A 669 7.98 16.24 -5.17
CA GLY A 669 6.77 16.82 -5.75
C GLY A 669 6.72 18.35 -5.60
N GLN A 670 5.60 18.87 -5.10
CA GLN A 670 5.42 20.31 -4.85
C GLN A 670 6.32 20.90 -3.75
N TYR A 671 7.06 20.06 -3.01
CA TYR A 671 7.90 20.48 -1.89
C TYR A 671 9.38 20.68 -2.25
N VAL A 672 9.73 20.58 -3.54
CA VAL A 672 11.08 20.92 -4.01
C VAL A 672 11.40 22.39 -3.72
N LEU A 673 12.50 22.64 -3.03
CA LEU A 673 12.99 23.96 -2.69
C LEU A 673 13.94 24.47 -3.79
N GLN A 674 13.67 25.67 -4.29
CA GLN A 674 14.57 26.31 -5.27
C GLN A 674 15.93 26.64 -4.65
N ASN A 675 17.00 26.53 -5.44
CA ASN A 675 18.38 26.85 -5.04
C ASN A 675 18.86 26.09 -3.80
N THR A 676 18.27 24.92 -3.53
CA THR A 676 18.60 24.07 -2.39
C THR A 676 19.30 22.82 -2.89
N ARG A 677 20.41 22.45 -2.25
CA ARG A 677 21.04 21.14 -2.48
C ARG A 677 20.31 20.09 -1.67
N TYR A 678 20.31 18.87 -2.16
CA TYR A 678 19.77 17.71 -1.47
C TYR A 678 20.86 16.67 -1.30
N VAL A 679 20.76 15.90 -0.22
CA VAL A 679 21.49 14.64 -0.05
C VAL A 679 20.53 13.49 -0.27
N LEU A 680 20.99 12.48 -1.00
CA LEU A 680 20.40 11.16 -1.14
C LEU A 680 21.22 10.22 -0.26
N TRP A 681 20.67 9.81 0.88
CA TRP A 681 21.31 8.89 1.81
C TRP A 681 20.77 7.47 1.61
N PHE A 682 21.62 6.57 1.14
CA PHE A 682 21.33 5.16 0.91
C PHE A 682 21.54 4.39 2.21
N ALA A 683 20.46 4.08 2.93
CA ALA A 683 20.53 3.63 4.32
C ALA A 683 21.20 2.27 4.50
N LYS A 684 20.95 1.30 3.61
CA LYS A 684 21.54 -0.04 3.71
C LYS A 684 23.01 -0.04 3.28
N MET A 685 23.36 0.78 2.30
CA MET A 685 24.73 0.90 1.79
C MET A 685 25.59 1.92 2.56
N GLU A 686 24.97 2.75 3.41
CA GLU A 686 25.60 3.85 4.14
C GLU A 686 26.38 4.84 3.25
N GLU A 687 25.82 5.15 2.07
CA GLU A 687 26.41 6.06 1.10
C GLU A 687 25.58 7.34 0.91
N ALA A 688 26.27 8.45 0.59
CA ALA A 688 25.65 9.73 0.29
C ALA A 688 25.95 10.18 -1.14
N VAL A 689 24.93 10.64 -1.85
CA VAL A 689 25.03 11.26 -3.17
C VAL A 689 24.38 12.65 -3.12
N PHE A 690 24.99 13.64 -3.74
CA PHE A 690 24.52 15.02 -3.68
C PHE A 690 23.83 15.46 -4.98
N PHE A 691 22.74 16.20 -4.84
CA PHE A 691 21.98 16.76 -5.94
C PHE A 691 21.84 18.27 -5.78
N GLY A 692 22.31 19.04 -6.77
CA GLY A 692 22.07 20.48 -6.82
C GLY A 692 20.69 20.76 -7.41
N GLY A 693 19.74 21.20 -6.59
CA GLY A 693 18.40 21.60 -7.03
C GLY A 693 18.46 22.83 -7.93
N THR A 694 18.74 22.62 -9.23
CA THR A 694 18.71 23.67 -10.25
C THR A 694 17.42 23.59 -11.06
N ALA A 695 16.95 24.76 -11.44
CA ALA A 695 15.56 25.07 -11.82
C ALA A 695 15.11 24.60 -13.23
N ASP A 696 15.88 23.77 -13.95
CA ASP A 696 15.43 23.22 -15.23
C ASP A 696 14.99 21.75 -15.11
N PRO A 697 13.69 21.48 -14.83
CA PRO A 697 13.15 20.12 -14.82
C PRO A 697 13.25 19.39 -16.17
N ARG A 698 13.70 20.07 -17.25
CA ARG A 698 13.96 19.45 -18.56
C ARG A 698 15.37 18.87 -18.68
N SER A 699 16.28 19.15 -17.74
CA SER A 699 17.62 18.55 -17.71
C SER A 699 17.63 17.31 -16.83
N VAL A 700 17.45 16.15 -17.46
CA VAL A 700 17.50 14.85 -16.81
C VAL A 700 18.92 14.29 -16.92
N PHE A 701 19.53 13.95 -15.78
CA PHE A 701 20.87 13.37 -15.72
C PHE A 701 20.95 12.31 -14.60
N PRO A 702 21.88 11.35 -14.72
CA PRO A 702 22.00 10.26 -13.74
C PRO A 702 22.70 10.75 -12.48
N LEU A 703 22.18 10.35 -11.32
CA LEU A 703 22.75 10.66 -10.00
C LEU A 703 23.50 9.45 -9.42
N ALA A 704 22.88 8.28 -9.49
CA ALA A 704 23.46 7.04 -8.98
C ALA A 704 22.95 5.84 -9.77
N GLU A 705 23.85 4.92 -10.07
CA GLU A 705 23.52 3.55 -10.45
C GLU A 705 23.32 2.73 -9.18
N VAL A 706 22.23 1.96 -9.10
CA VAL A 706 21.87 1.17 -7.91
C VAL A 706 21.66 -0.29 -8.32
N THR A 707 22.35 -1.20 -7.63
CA THR A 707 22.19 -2.64 -7.78
C THR A 707 21.72 -3.28 -6.48
N LEU A 708 20.58 -3.96 -6.54
CA LEU A 708 20.01 -4.73 -5.43
C LEU A 708 20.04 -6.22 -5.77
N SER A 709 20.76 -6.99 -4.97
CA SER A 709 20.70 -8.45 -5.03
C SER A 709 19.28 -8.98 -4.75
N PRO A 710 18.95 -10.20 -5.17
CA PRO A 710 17.78 -10.94 -4.71
C PRO A 710 17.38 -10.69 -3.26
N GLN A 711 16.08 -10.46 -3.01
CA GLN A 711 15.48 -10.27 -1.68
C GLN A 711 15.93 -9.00 -0.93
N MET A 712 16.75 -8.16 -1.55
CA MET A 712 17.18 -6.89 -0.97
C MET A 712 16.18 -5.77 -1.23
N HIS A 713 16.29 -4.75 -0.38
CA HIS A 713 15.68 -3.45 -0.54
C HIS A 713 16.74 -2.36 -0.34
N GLU A 714 16.37 -1.11 -0.63
CA GLU A 714 17.11 0.08 -0.20
C GLU A 714 16.13 1.21 0.14
N VAL A 715 16.40 1.94 1.21
CA VAL A 715 15.67 3.14 1.61
C VAL A 715 16.61 4.32 1.40
N ILE A 716 16.21 5.23 0.51
CA ILE A 716 16.95 6.42 0.15
C ILE A 716 16.27 7.62 0.78
N THR A 717 16.90 8.22 1.79
CA THR A 717 16.43 9.48 2.38
C THR A 717 16.87 10.64 1.48
N VAL A 718 15.90 11.40 0.99
CA VAL A 718 16.09 12.62 0.21
C VAL A 718 15.83 13.82 1.13
N ALA A 719 16.90 14.41 1.65
CA ALA A 719 16.84 15.49 2.65
C ALA A 719 17.47 16.79 2.13
N PRO A 720 16.85 17.96 2.39
CA PRO A 720 17.40 19.25 2.02
C PRO A 720 18.63 19.59 2.87
N LEU A 721 19.64 20.16 2.23
CA LEU A 721 20.82 20.72 2.89
C LEU A 721 20.53 22.17 3.29
N HIS A 722 20.23 22.38 4.57
CA HIS A 722 20.04 23.70 5.17
C HIS A 722 21.38 24.42 5.34
N LYS A 723 21.43 25.72 4.99
CA LYS A 723 22.62 26.55 5.16
C LYS A 723 22.67 27.16 6.57
N LEU A 724 23.70 26.83 7.34
CA LEU A 724 24.02 27.46 8.62
C LEU A 724 25.32 28.23 8.42
N GLY A 725 25.23 29.52 8.13
CA GLY A 725 26.42 30.31 7.75
C GLY A 725 27.10 29.73 6.50
N TYR A 726 28.30 29.19 6.66
CA TYR A 726 29.11 28.61 5.57
C TYR A 726 29.02 27.07 5.48
N ILE A 727 28.36 26.41 6.44
CA ILE A 727 28.18 24.96 6.43
C ILE A 727 26.78 24.60 5.92
N GLU A 728 26.65 23.41 5.35
CA GLU A 728 25.38 22.82 4.96
C GLU A 728 25.10 21.59 5.82
N ILE A 729 23.84 21.41 6.24
CA ILE A 729 23.40 20.31 7.10
C ILE A 729 22.05 19.74 6.66
N ALA A 730 21.92 18.42 6.63
CA ALA A 730 20.68 17.72 6.41
C ALA A 730 20.40 16.73 7.55
N CYS A 731 19.16 16.67 8.04
CA CYS A 731 18.74 15.69 9.04
C CYS A 731 18.23 14.42 8.33
N LEU A 732 18.80 13.26 8.67
CA LEU A 732 18.43 11.98 8.08
C LEU A 732 17.34 11.24 8.87
N GLY A 733 17.03 11.71 10.08
CA GLY A 733 16.21 10.98 11.05
C GLY A 733 17.00 9.87 11.76
N LEU A 734 16.31 8.92 12.36
CA LEU A 734 16.96 7.80 13.06
C LEU A 734 17.56 6.80 12.06
N LEU A 735 18.86 6.50 12.18
CA LEU A 735 19.60 5.71 11.20
C LEU A 735 19.26 4.21 11.20
N LYS A 736 18.88 3.66 12.36
CA LYS A 736 18.57 2.23 12.54
C LYS A 736 17.06 2.00 12.62
N LYS A 737 16.30 2.64 11.73
CA LYS A 737 14.86 2.48 11.56
C LYS A 737 14.53 2.46 10.07
N TYR A 738 13.59 1.63 9.66
CA TYR A 738 13.20 1.54 8.25
C TYR A 738 12.57 2.84 7.73
N ALA A 739 11.75 3.50 8.56
CA ALA A 739 11.17 4.81 8.27
C ALA A 739 11.74 5.87 9.24
N GLY A 740 13.06 6.04 9.29
CA GLY A 740 13.75 6.94 10.24
C GLY A 740 13.26 8.39 10.25
N LEU A 741 12.75 8.89 9.12
CA LEU A 741 12.14 10.23 9.02
C LEU A 741 10.84 10.36 9.83
N ALA A 742 10.12 9.27 10.09
CA ALA A 742 8.90 9.26 10.91
C ALA A 742 9.17 9.63 12.38
N ALA A 743 10.43 9.54 12.83
CA ALA A 743 10.81 9.94 14.17
C ALA A 743 10.86 11.47 14.35
N ILE A 744 10.82 12.25 13.28
CA ILE A 744 10.93 13.72 13.32
C ILE A 744 9.54 14.32 13.51
N ALA A 745 9.33 15.00 14.63
CA ALA A 745 8.11 15.75 14.94
C ALA A 745 8.12 17.17 14.35
N ASP A 746 9.30 17.79 14.23
CA ASP A 746 9.47 19.11 13.62
C ASP A 746 10.93 19.36 13.24
N THR A 747 11.17 20.25 12.26
CA THR A 747 12.49 20.75 11.89
C THR A 747 12.43 22.23 11.48
N GLU A 748 13.21 23.05 12.19
CA GLU A 748 13.27 24.51 12.00
C GLU A 748 14.71 25.02 11.95
N LEU A 749 14.97 25.99 11.08
CA LEU A 749 16.24 26.72 11.03
C LEU A 749 16.07 28.10 11.68
N ILE A 750 16.73 28.34 12.80
CA ILE A 750 16.69 29.62 13.52
C ILE A 750 18.11 30.21 13.56
N GLY A 751 18.34 31.25 12.77
CA GLY A 751 19.66 31.89 12.66
C GLY A 751 20.73 30.90 12.19
N THR A 752 21.66 30.56 13.06
CA THR A 752 22.75 29.60 12.83
C THR A 752 22.52 28.24 13.51
N THR A 753 21.27 27.95 13.91
CA THR A 753 20.90 26.72 14.60
C THR A 753 19.85 25.93 13.81
N LEU A 754 20.12 24.66 13.52
CA LEU A 754 19.10 23.71 13.10
C LEU A 754 18.49 23.07 14.36
N LYS A 755 17.19 23.27 14.57
CA LYS A 755 16.42 22.65 15.64
C LYS A 755 15.58 21.52 15.07
N THR A 756 15.64 20.36 15.71
CA THR A 756 14.87 19.18 15.32
C THR A 756 14.25 18.53 16.55
N SER A 757 12.96 18.26 16.50
CA SER A 757 12.23 17.56 17.56
C SER A 757 12.08 16.09 17.20
N ILE A 758 12.50 15.17 18.07
CA ILE A 758 12.53 13.73 17.82
C ILE A 758 11.63 12.99 18.81
N LEU A 759 10.84 12.04 18.32
CA LEU A 759 9.82 11.30 19.09
C LEU A 759 10.35 10.06 19.81
N PHE A 760 11.47 9.48 19.33
CA PHE A 760 11.94 8.17 19.79
C PHE A 760 13.43 8.15 20.15
N GLU A 761 13.79 7.26 21.08
CA GLU A 761 15.17 6.89 21.39
C GLU A 761 15.89 6.30 20.15
N GLY A 762 17.20 6.52 20.07
CA GLY A 762 18.08 5.93 19.07
C GLY A 762 19.16 6.87 18.53
N GLU A 763 19.89 6.38 17.52
CA GLU A 763 20.96 7.11 16.85
C GLU A 763 20.39 8.02 15.74
N LEU A 764 20.39 9.34 15.99
CA LEU A 764 19.98 10.38 15.06
C LEU A 764 21.14 10.77 14.13
N GLY A 765 20.90 10.77 12.83
CA GLY A 765 21.93 11.07 11.81
C GLY A 765 21.77 12.44 11.15
N PHE A 766 22.88 13.10 10.90
CA PHE A 766 22.98 14.32 10.09
C PHE A 766 24.12 14.21 9.08
N VAL A 767 23.91 14.70 7.86
CA VAL A 767 25.00 14.94 6.90
C VAL A 767 25.40 16.40 6.99
N VAL A 768 26.69 16.66 7.27
CA VAL A 768 27.25 18.00 7.38
C VAL A 768 28.47 18.17 6.48
N THR A 769 28.66 19.36 5.91
CA THR A 769 29.87 19.65 5.10
C THR A 769 31.12 19.89 5.95
N ASP A 770 30.97 20.30 7.21
CA ASP A 770 32.05 20.47 8.17
C ASP A 770 31.50 20.34 9.60
N ALA A 771 31.92 19.29 10.31
CA ALA A 771 31.49 19.03 11.69
C ALA A 771 32.36 19.76 12.74
N SER A 772 33.51 20.32 12.37
CA SER A 772 34.51 20.82 13.31
C SER A 772 34.05 22.02 14.15
N ARG A 773 33.05 22.76 13.65
CA ARG A 773 32.46 23.93 14.32
C ARG A 773 31.02 23.69 14.79
N ILE A 774 30.53 22.46 14.72
CA ILE A 774 29.19 22.12 15.21
C ILE A 774 29.24 21.84 16.71
N LYS A 775 28.33 22.47 17.45
CA LYS A 775 27.97 22.09 18.81
C LYS A 775 26.57 21.50 18.82
N VAL A 776 26.38 20.39 19.52
CA VAL A 776 25.09 19.70 19.63
C VAL A 776 24.56 19.84 21.05
N TYR A 777 23.30 20.22 21.17
CA TYR A 777 22.57 20.24 22.43
C TYR A 777 21.35 19.34 22.33
N VAL A 778 21.08 18.58 23.38
CA VAL A 778 19.85 17.78 23.54
C VAL A 778 19.13 18.28 24.78
N ASN A 779 17.91 18.79 24.63
CA ASN A 779 17.14 19.43 25.71
C ASN A 779 17.95 20.51 26.46
N ASP A 780 18.65 21.36 25.70
CA ASP A 780 19.54 22.43 26.16
C ASP A 780 20.83 21.98 26.89
N GLU A 781 21.08 20.67 26.98
CA GLU A 781 22.34 20.13 27.51
C GLU A 781 23.32 19.84 26.37
N SER A 782 24.57 20.31 26.50
CA SER A 782 25.62 20.04 25.51
C SER A 782 25.99 18.56 25.53
N VAL A 783 25.96 17.91 24.36
CA VAL A 783 26.30 16.49 24.22
C VAL A 783 27.46 16.28 23.25
N THR A 784 28.15 15.14 23.40
CA THR A 784 29.13 14.67 22.42
C THR A 784 28.43 13.94 21.28
N PHE A 785 29.06 13.93 20.11
CA PHE A 785 28.60 13.21 18.92
C PHE A 785 29.77 12.43 18.32
N SER A 786 29.46 11.45 17.46
CA SER A 786 30.46 10.75 16.65
C SER A 786 30.35 11.16 15.18
N THR A 787 31.42 10.97 14.43
CA THR A 787 31.49 11.36 13.01
C THR A 787 32.09 10.25 12.16
N VAL A 788 31.55 10.07 10.95
CA VAL A 788 32.11 9.21 9.91
C VAL A 788 32.34 10.04 8.66
N GLU A 789 33.54 9.99 8.09
CA GLU A 789 33.84 10.70 6.84
C GLU A 789 33.05 10.08 5.68
N LEU A 790 32.49 10.94 4.82
CA LEU A 790 31.77 10.57 3.61
C LEU A 790 32.53 11.09 2.37
N LYS A 791 32.05 10.70 1.18
CA LYS A 791 32.52 11.26 -0.10
C LYS A 791 32.24 12.77 -0.17
N GLU A 792 32.93 13.46 -1.08
CA GLU A 792 32.80 14.90 -1.32
C GLU A 792 33.07 15.80 -0.09
N SER A 793 33.95 15.35 0.82
CA SER A 793 34.29 16.09 2.06
C SER A 793 33.09 16.34 3.00
N ALA A 794 32.03 15.55 2.88
CA ALA A 794 30.94 15.55 3.85
C ALA A 794 31.23 14.61 5.02
N VAL A 795 30.47 14.76 6.10
CA VAL A 795 30.59 13.97 7.33
C VAL A 795 29.20 13.54 7.79
N LEU A 796 29.05 12.26 8.13
CA LEU A 796 27.90 11.76 8.87
C LEU A 796 28.12 12.01 10.36
N LEU A 797 27.38 12.94 10.94
CA LEU A 797 27.34 13.23 12.37
C LEU A 797 26.23 12.41 13.02
N LYS A 798 26.54 11.69 14.10
CA LYS A 798 25.63 10.81 14.83
C LYS A 798 25.45 11.27 16.27
N VAL A 799 24.19 11.43 16.69
CA VAL A 799 23.80 11.84 18.04
C VAL A 799 22.99 10.71 18.69
N GLU A 800 23.41 10.23 19.84
CA GLU A 800 22.69 9.19 20.59
C GLU A 800 21.60 9.84 21.46
N LEU A 801 20.35 9.37 21.31
CA LEU A 801 19.22 9.79 22.14
C LEU A 801 18.80 8.63 23.03
N SER A 802 18.93 8.80 24.33
CA SER A 802 18.53 7.79 25.32
C SER A 802 17.91 8.45 26.56
N ILE A 803 17.04 7.72 27.26
CA ILE A 803 16.55 8.11 28.59
C ILE A 803 17.60 7.65 29.61
N PRO A 804 18.16 8.55 30.45
CA PRO A 804 19.05 8.14 31.53
C PRO A 804 18.30 7.30 32.57
N ASP A 805 18.86 6.16 32.98
CA ASP A 805 18.28 5.23 33.98
C ASP A 805 18.02 5.87 35.36
N SER A 806 18.49 7.11 35.59
CA SER A 806 18.31 7.83 36.83
C SER A 806 18.05 9.33 36.57
N SER A 807 16.80 9.75 36.60
CA SER A 807 16.35 11.06 37.14
C SER A 807 14.91 11.40 36.70
N GLY A 808 14.24 12.21 37.53
CA GLY A 808 12.97 12.86 37.21
C GLY A 808 13.12 13.91 36.11
N PHE A 809 13.49 13.49 34.90
CA PHE A 809 13.37 14.29 33.70
C PHE A 809 11.91 14.78 33.57
N PRO A 810 11.69 16.05 33.17
CA PRO A 810 10.38 16.46 32.74
C PRO A 810 9.95 15.51 31.62
N LYS A 811 8.73 14.95 31.72
CA LYS A 811 8.10 14.18 30.65
C LYS A 811 7.86 15.13 29.47
N LEU A 812 8.90 15.36 28.67
CA LEU A 812 8.80 16.07 27.41
C LEU A 812 8.18 15.12 26.40
N ASP A 813 7.36 15.61 25.48
CA ASP A 813 6.77 14.78 24.42
C ASP A 813 7.79 14.40 23.33
N HIS A 814 8.97 15.02 23.34
CA HIS A 814 10.04 14.83 22.36
C HIS A 814 11.41 15.22 22.92
N TRP A 815 12.49 14.72 22.30
CA TRP A 815 13.84 15.28 22.44
C TRP A 815 13.99 16.49 21.52
N GLN A 816 14.43 17.62 22.07
CA GLN A 816 14.83 18.78 21.27
C GLN A 816 16.33 18.71 20.99
N VAL A 817 16.71 18.47 19.73
CA VAL A 817 18.10 18.42 19.29
C VAL A 817 18.44 19.71 18.53
N ASN A 818 19.46 20.43 18.99
CA ASN A 818 19.90 21.70 18.41
C ASN A 818 21.34 21.58 17.91
N LEU A 819 21.56 21.79 16.61
CA LEU A 819 22.88 21.84 16.00
C LEU A 819 23.23 23.30 15.70
N LEU A 820 24.16 23.84 16.49
CA LEU A 820 24.58 25.23 16.44
C LEU A 820 25.95 25.33 15.77
N LEU A 821 26.07 26.22 14.78
CA LEU A 821 27.37 26.66 14.29
C LEU A 821 28.02 27.58 15.33
N ALA A 822 29.14 27.14 15.92
CA ALA A 822 29.94 27.96 16.82
C ALA A 822 30.70 29.05 16.05
N GLU A 823 30.80 30.24 16.65
CA GLU A 823 31.57 31.38 16.13
C GLU A 823 33.05 31.05 15.93
#